data_AF-A0A846H822-F1
#
_entry.id   AF-A0A846H822-F1
#
_cell.length_a   1.000
_cell.length_b   1.000
_cell.length_c   1.000
_cell.angle_alpha   90.00
_cell.angle_beta   90.00
_cell.angle_gamma   90.00
#
_symmetry.space_group_name_H-M   'P 1'
#
loop_
_entity.id
_entity.type
_entity.pdbx_description
1 polymer ?
#
loop_
_entity_poly.entity_id
_entity_poly.type
_entity_poly.pdbx_seq_one_letter_code
_entity_poly.pdbx_strand_id
1 'polypeptide(L)'
;MSILKTLEIIGFDLGHGETAVAKAIVESIEPPEMLEINNKKNQITALGWHPQLGYLVGEQALIQAGVTSLKISFKQKPNNDPKYRETITTFLATYYHLLKESKQIEGGESNYFYVGCPSGWSVSEREEYQKLLQEAGIPHLNVVPESRAAFMQAKEAGKLEYDKLKSSVLIVDIGSSTTDFTLVKSLHEVPIDFGSNALGASLIDKAIFARTVAKHEQSSLLEKVFAQYPHHQARCELACRKAKEDYFSNEQLYSDPESFARGFESINEQIYFIPQVNKLIMEEILNQPLPQLREKSWIQSFKEAVTEAKEKLDKQDIVPKLVLMTGGASRMKFTHQICQEMFSEPETLLRPDPEPERCIALGLARVGRWDLRATAFKQEVNKLFDENLLKNLIEKHIPELIQSLTKPLADDLIENAVKQNLKDWQKNKIRTLADLEISMKSRAEQWLISDRVQQIINNQCTSWFNNKIQPDLAAETDPICRKYQIPRSSLRFEDSIDPTFVNPELRIGDAILADTVAFIVNVVIGGGTIASIITLILTGHLTLPIALVYGASVMAAGMELNRKSVKEAIKTNIDVPSWMRSTFLSDRKIDDMCVSIKPELEKVFREQLTANQEAFDQLIEKVGQGLQKALSTKVEEAIILIQ
;
A
#
# COMPACT_ATOMS: atom_id res chain seq x y z
N MET A 1 8.59 -15.51 30.99
CA MET A 1 8.94 -14.22 30.34
C MET A 1 9.88 -14.57 29.20
N SER A 2 9.35 -14.91 28.02
CA SER A 2 10.21 -15.12 26.85
C SER A 2 10.73 -13.74 26.45
N ILE A 3 12.04 -13.56 26.45
CA ILE A 3 12.66 -12.38 25.85
C ILE A 3 12.22 -12.40 24.39
N LEU A 4 11.35 -11.48 23.99
CA LEU A 4 11.07 -11.23 22.58
C LEU A 4 12.43 -10.91 21.96
N LYS A 5 12.95 -11.79 21.11
CA LYS A 5 14.19 -11.54 20.39
C LYS A 5 13.99 -10.29 19.54
N THR A 6 14.83 -9.29 19.74
CA THR A 6 14.87 -8.10 18.90
C THR A 6 15.31 -8.52 17.51
N LEU A 7 14.55 -8.15 16.49
CA LEU A 7 14.90 -8.46 15.10
C LEU A 7 15.78 -7.35 14.55
N GLU A 8 16.97 -7.73 14.08
CA GLU A 8 17.97 -6.82 13.52
C GLU A 8 18.00 -6.97 12.00
N ILE A 9 17.90 -5.84 11.29
CA ILE A 9 18.09 -5.77 9.84
C ILE A 9 19.50 -5.28 9.57
N ILE A 10 20.27 -6.06 8.81
CA ILE A 10 21.62 -5.71 8.41
C ILE A 10 21.61 -5.33 6.93
N GLY A 11 21.75 -4.04 6.64
CA GLY A 11 21.94 -3.54 5.29
C GLY A 11 23.40 -3.68 4.88
N PHE A 12 23.69 -4.53 3.89
CA PHE A 12 25.05 -4.84 3.45
C PHE A 12 25.27 -4.34 2.03
N ASP A 13 25.93 -3.19 1.90
CA ASP A 13 26.36 -2.67 0.61
C ASP A 13 27.70 -3.30 0.24
N LEU A 14 27.67 -4.36 -0.56
CA LEU A 14 28.86 -4.94 -1.17
C LEU A 14 29.11 -4.19 -2.47
N GLY A 15 29.87 -3.10 -2.46
CA GLY A 15 30.23 -2.37 -3.67
C GLY A 15 31.45 -2.96 -4.38
N HIS A 16 31.63 -2.63 -5.66
CA HIS A 16 32.83 -3.03 -6.40
C HIS A 16 34.09 -2.40 -5.80
N GLY A 17 34.01 -1.15 -5.35
CA GLY A 17 35.15 -0.44 -4.80
C GLY A 17 35.25 -0.48 -3.28
N GLU A 18 34.11 -0.34 -2.62
CA GLU A 18 34.00 -0.16 -1.18
C GLU A 18 32.81 -0.96 -0.66
N THR A 19 32.83 -1.28 0.63
CA THR A 19 31.80 -2.05 1.32
C THR A 19 31.43 -1.35 2.61
N ALA A 20 30.13 -1.15 2.82
CA ALA A 20 29.57 -0.50 3.99
C ALA A 20 28.44 -1.35 4.56
N VAL A 21 28.25 -1.30 5.89
CA VAL A 21 27.22 -2.08 6.58
C VAL A 21 26.46 -1.18 7.55
N ALA A 22 25.15 -1.32 7.59
CA ALA A 22 24.29 -0.63 8.52
C ALA A 22 23.34 -1.59 9.25
N LYS A 23 22.83 -1.18 10.39
CA LYS A 23 21.85 -1.92 11.18
C LYS A 23 20.63 -1.07 11.48
N ALA A 24 19.46 -1.68 11.37
CA ALA A 24 18.20 -1.15 11.92
C ALA A 24 17.56 -2.21 12.82
N ILE A 25 16.75 -1.75 13.78
CA ILE A 25 15.91 -2.62 14.60
C ILE A 25 14.49 -2.54 14.05
N VAL A 26 13.84 -3.69 13.85
CA VAL A 26 12.51 -3.77 13.21
C VAL A 26 11.47 -2.96 13.99
N GLU A 27 11.45 -3.08 15.31
CA GLU A 27 10.48 -2.39 16.18
C GLU A 27 10.83 -0.92 16.44
N SER A 28 12.02 -0.48 16.04
CA SER A 28 12.51 0.87 16.31
C SER A 28 12.25 1.82 15.14
N ILE A 29 11.97 3.09 15.48
CA ILE A 29 11.90 4.21 14.53
C ILE A 29 13.20 4.96 14.38
N GLU A 30 14.20 4.63 15.20
CA GLU A 30 15.50 5.29 15.10
C GLU A 30 16.09 5.09 13.70
N PRO A 31 16.81 6.09 13.17
CA PRO A 31 17.56 5.92 11.94
C PRO A 31 18.51 4.73 12.03
N PRO A 32 18.74 3.98 10.94
CA PRO A 32 19.74 2.93 10.93
C PRO A 32 21.12 3.49 11.29
N GLU A 33 21.90 2.69 12.01
CA GLU A 33 23.26 3.02 12.41
C GLU A 33 24.28 2.34 11.49
N MET A 34 25.35 3.05 11.15
CA MET A 34 26.48 2.44 10.44
C MET A 34 27.25 1.54 11.39
N LEU A 35 27.53 0.31 10.97
CA LEU A 35 28.40 -0.62 11.67
C LEU A 35 29.85 -0.40 11.27
N GLU A 36 30.77 -0.77 12.15
CA GLU A 36 32.20 -0.60 11.94
C GLU A 36 32.89 -1.95 11.72
N ILE A 37 33.70 -2.01 10.67
CA ILE A 37 34.65 -3.10 10.46
C ILE A 37 36.02 -2.48 10.57
N ASN A 38 36.90 -3.06 11.39
CA ASN A 38 38.24 -2.52 11.65
C ASN A 38 38.21 -1.01 12.02
N ASN A 39 37.25 -0.61 12.86
CA ASN A 39 37.01 0.76 13.32
C ASN A 39 36.69 1.79 12.21
N LYS A 40 36.16 1.34 11.06
CA LYS A 40 35.66 2.23 10.00
C LYS A 40 34.28 1.79 9.52
N LYS A 41 33.47 2.79 9.18
CA LYS A 41 32.09 2.64 8.66
C LYS A 41 32.02 2.28 7.17
N ASN A 42 33.13 2.51 6.46
CA ASN A 42 33.30 2.17 5.06
C ASN A 42 34.70 1.58 4.89
N GLN A 43 34.80 0.50 4.11
CA GLN A 43 36.03 -0.25 3.89
C GLN A 43 36.25 -0.49 2.41
N ILE A 44 37.51 -0.51 1.96
CA ILE A 44 37.81 -0.97 0.60
C ILE A 44 37.34 -2.42 0.45
N THR A 45 36.72 -2.75 -0.69
CA THR A 45 36.32 -4.15 -0.98
C THR A 45 37.56 -4.98 -1.28
N ALA A 46 38.18 -5.50 -0.21
CA ALA A 46 39.40 -6.29 -0.26
C ALA A 46 39.31 -7.49 0.70
N LEU A 47 39.82 -8.64 0.24
CA LEU A 47 39.95 -9.87 1.00
C LEU A 47 41.41 -10.35 0.96
N GLY A 48 42.00 -10.53 2.14
CA GLY A 48 43.36 -11.03 2.32
C GLY A 48 43.39 -12.32 3.13
N TRP A 49 44.36 -13.19 2.87
CA TRP A 49 44.65 -14.36 3.70
C TRP A 49 45.99 -14.22 4.41
N HIS A 50 45.97 -14.32 5.73
CA HIS A 50 47.16 -14.32 6.59
C HIS A 50 47.32 -15.69 7.28
N PRO A 51 48.49 -16.36 7.18
CA PRO A 51 48.68 -17.70 7.72
C PRO A 51 48.39 -17.87 9.22
N GLN A 52 48.57 -16.81 10.00
CA GLN A 52 48.36 -16.82 11.46
C GLN A 52 47.06 -16.14 11.91
N LEU A 53 46.50 -15.23 11.10
CA LEU A 53 45.36 -14.37 11.48
C LEU A 53 44.08 -14.75 10.74
N GLY A 54 44.16 -15.66 9.76
CA GLY A 54 43.03 -16.05 8.92
C GLY A 54 42.70 -15.00 7.87
N TYR A 55 41.41 -14.89 7.54
CA TYR A 55 40.92 -13.93 6.56
C TYR A 55 40.84 -12.52 7.14
N LEU A 56 41.36 -11.56 6.38
CA LEU A 56 41.32 -10.13 6.69
C LEU A 56 40.51 -9.41 5.62
N VAL A 57 39.79 -8.36 6.01
CA VAL A 57 38.99 -7.55 5.09
C VAL A 57 39.35 -6.07 5.17
N GLY A 58 38.97 -5.32 4.15
CA GLY A 58 39.16 -3.87 4.16
C GLY A 58 40.63 -3.47 4.10
N GLU A 59 40.96 -2.35 4.74
CA GLU A 59 42.33 -1.85 4.77
C GLU A 59 43.31 -2.79 5.46
N GLN A 60 42.88 -3.59 6.44
CA GLN A 60 43.75 -4.56 7.10
C GLN A 60 44.28 -5.62 6.13
N ALA A 61 43.48 -6.02 5.13
CA ALA A 61 43.95 -6.90 4.07
C ALA A 61 45.10 -6.28 3.23
N LEU A 62 45.18 -4.95 3.20
CA LEU A 62 46.18 -4.20 2.42
C LEU A 62 47.45 -3.91 3.22
N ILE A 63 47.35 -3.63 4.52
CA ILE A 63 48.47 -3.14 5.32
C ILE A 63 49.11 -4.20 6.21
N GLN A 64 48.42 -5.31 6.49
CA GLN A 64 48.94 -6.33 7.38
C GLN A 64 50.13 -7.06 6.75
N ALA A 65 51.29 -6.99 7.39
CA ALA A 65 52.47 -7.73 6.99
C ALA A 65 52.20 -9.25 7.06
N GLY A 66 52.68 -10.00 6.07
CA GLY A 66 52.51 -11.47 6.02
C GLY A 66 51.24 -11.94 5.33
N VAL A 67 50.43 -11.05 4.75
CA VAL A 67 49.32 -11.44 3.86
C VAL A 67 49.90 -12.14 2.63
N THR A 68 49.42 -13.36 2.36
CA THR A 68 49.94 -14.25 1.29
C THR A 68 49.03 -14.34 0.07
N SER A 69 47.77 -13.90 0.21
CA SER A 69 46.83 -13.77 -0.89
C SER A 69 46.04 -12.48 -0.70
N LEU A 70 45.82 -11.74 -1.78
CA LEU A 70 45.09 -10.48 -1.76
C LEU A 70 44.21 -10.38 -3.01
N LYS A 71 42.92 -10.11 -2.80
CA LYS A 71 41.93 -9.82 -3.84
C LYS A 71 41.29 -8.48 -3.52
N ILE A 72 41.23 -7.59 -4.51
CA ILE A 72 40.62 -6.26 -4.40
C ILE A 72 39.62 -6.11 -5.54
N SER A 73 38.51 -5.42 -5.31
CA SER A 73 37.51 -5.11 -6.33
C SER A 73 36.95 -6.32 -7.08
N PHE A 74 36.71 -7.41 -6.35
CA PHE A 74 36.30 -8.70 -6.92
C PHE A 74 34.79 -8.85 -7.13
N LYS A 75 33.95 -7.86 -6.77
CA LYS A 75 32.50 -7.89 -7.09
C LYS A 75 32.34 -7.94 -8.60
N GLN A 76 31.59 -8.93 -9.05
CA GLN A 76 31.23 -9.18 -10.44
C GLN A 76 29.80 -9.68 -10.51
N LYS A 77 29.26 -9.76 -11.71
CA LYS A 77 27.99 -10.44 -12.00
C LYS A 77 28.08 -11.92 -11.58
N PRO A 78 27.03 -12.51 -10.99
CA PRO A 78 27.05 -13.92 -10.58
C PRO A 78 27.44 -14.82 -11.75
N ASN A 79 28.34 -15.76 -11.48
CA ASN A 79 28.85 -16.70 -12.46
C ASN A 79 29.39 -17.97 -11.77
N ASN A 80 29.79 -18.94 -12.58
CA ASN A 80 30.21 -20.26 -12.11
C ASN A 80 31.73 -20.40 -11.88
N ASP A 81 32.52 -19.32 -11.94
CA ASP A 81 33.95 -19.38 -11.60
C ASP A 81 34.12 -19.76 -10.12
N PRO A 82 34.72 -20.93 -9.81
CA PRO A 82 34.90 -21.38 -8.43
C PRO A 82 35.69 -20.38 -7.58
N LYS A 83 36.66 -19.67 -8.16
CA LYS A 83 37.47 -18.69 -7.42
C LYS A 83 36.66 -17.47 -7.03
N TYR A 84 35.81 -16.96 -7.92
CA TYR A 84 34.91 -15.85 -7.60
C TYR A 84 33.91 -16.26 -6.51
N ARG A 85 33.27 -17.43 -6.66
CA ARG A 85 32.28 -17.94 -5.69
C ARG A 85 32.89 -18.09 -4.30
N GLU A 86 34.06 -18.72 -4.19
CA GLU A 86 34.81 -18.84 -2.94
C GLU A 86 35.15 -17.47 -2.36
N THR A 87 35.60 -16.52 -3.20
CA THR A 87 35.99 -15.17 -2.73
C THR A 87 34.81 -14.44 -2.10
N ILE A 88 33.66 -14.40 -2.77
CA ILE A 88 32.54 -13.58 -2.33
C ILE A 88 31.84 -14.18 -1.11
N THR A 89 31.73 -15.51 -1.06
CA THR A 89 31.19 -16.24 0.10
C THR A 89 32.09 -16.09 1.32
N THR A 90 33.40 -16.25 1.15
CA THR A 90 34.39 -16.05 2.22
C THR A 90 34.39 -14.61 2.73
N PHE A 91 34.32 -13.63 1.83
CA PHE A 91 34.27 -12.22 2.20
C PHE A 91 33.05 -11.91 3.06
N LEU A 92 31.87 -12.33 2.63
CA LEU A 92 30.62 -12.11 3.36
C LEU A 92 30.62 -12.86 4.71
N ALA A 93 31.08 -14.11 4.75
CA ALA A 93 31.23 -14.88 5.98
C ALA A 93 32.20 -14.22 6.97
N THR A 94 33.30 -13.63 6.47
CA THR A 94 34.28 -12.92 7.30
C THR A 94 33.66 -11.66 7.92
N TYR A 95 32.91 -10.87 7.15
CA TYR A 95 32.17 -9.73 7.70
C TYR A 95 31.17 -10.16 8.78
N TYR A 96 30.39 -11.22 8.50
CA TYR A 96 29.44 -11.75 9.46
C TYR A 96 30.11 -12.18 10.77
N HIS A 97 31.27 -12.84 10.68
CA HIS A 97 32.07 -13.22 11.83
C HIS A 97 32.54 -11.99 12.63
N LEU A 98 33.13 -11.00 11.96
CA LEU A 98 33.65 -9.79 12.61
C LEU A 98 32.56 -8.97 13.30
N LEU A 99 31.38 -8.85 12.69
CA LEU A 99 30.24 -8.15 13.29
C LEU A 99 29.74 -8.85 14.57
N LYS A 100 29.76 -10.19 14.58
CA LYS A 100 29.41 -10.98 15.77
C LYS A 100 30.48 -10.89 16.85
N GLU A 101 31.76 -10.99 16.48
CA GLU A 101 32.88 -10.93 17.41
C GLU A 101 32.94 -9.56 18.12
N SER A 102 32.70 -8.48 17.37
CA SER A 102 32.60 -7.12 17.89
C SER A 102 31.28 -6.82 18.62
N LYS A 103 30.35 -7.80 18.70
CA LYS A 103 29.03 -7.69 19.34
C LYS A 103 28.16 -6.57 18.78
N GLN A 104 28.35 -6.21 17.51
CA GLN A 104 27.52 -5.24 16.81
C GLN A 104 26.21 -5.85 16.31
N ILE A 105 26.18 -7.18 16.15
CA ILE A 105 24.99 -7.97 15.80
C ILE A 105 24.89 -9.20 16.70
N GLU A 106 23.67 -9.68 16.97
CA GLU A 106 23.46 -10.88 17.82
C GLU A 106 23.88 -12.19 17.13
N GLY A 107 23.66 -12.29 15.82
CA GLY A 107 23.82 -13.52 15.03
C GLY A 107 22.62 -14.48 15.09
N GLY A 108 22.57 -15.43 14.14
CA GLY A 108 21.51 -16.44 14.06
C GLY A 108 20.22 -15.94 13.40
N GLU A 109 19.10 -16.56 13.76
CA GLU A 109 17.76 -16.30 13.20
C GLU A 109 17.17 -14.93 13.58
N SER A 110 17.81 -14.15 14.46
CA SER A 110 17.38 -12.78 14.78
C SER A 110 17.91 -11.73 13.79
N ASN A 111 18.81 -12.09 12.88
CA ASN A 111 19.36 -11.19 11.87
C ASN A 111 18.79 -11.47 10.49
N TYR A 112 18.37 -10.41 9.81
CA TYR A 112 18.00 -10.45 8.40
C TYR A 112 19.00 -9.63 7.60
N PHE A 113 19.73 -10.27 6.70
CA PHE A 113 20.70 -9.61 5.83
C PHE A 113 20.04 -9.18 4.53
N TYR A 114 20.16 -7.89 4.22
CA TYR A 114 19.70 -7.29 2.98
C TYR A 114 20.93 -6.81 2.20
N VAL A 115 21.32 -7.56 1.18
CA VAL A 115 22.55 -7.32 0.41
C VAL A 115 22.24 -6.58 -0.89
N GLY A 116 22.96 -5.49 -1.15
CA GLY A 116 22.80 -4.68 -2.35
C GLY A 116 23.26 -5.40 -3.63
N CYS A 117 22.51 -5.24 -4.71
CA CYS A 117 22.94 -5.59 -6.07
C CYS A 117 22.71 -4.45 -7.07
N PRO A 118 23.51 -4.37 -8.15
CA PRO A 118 23.28 -3.39 -9.21
C PRO A 118 21.88 -3.52 -9.80
N SER A 119 21.22 -2.38 -10.03
CA SER A 119 19.84 -2.34 -10.54
C SER A 119 19.71 -2.97 -11.93
N GLY A 120 20.72 -2.84 -12.79
CA GLY A 120 20.70 -3.42 -14.13
C GLY A 120 20.72 -4.96 -14.20
N TRP A 121 20.84 -5.67 -13.07
CA TRP A 121 20.78 -7.13 -13.04
C TRP A 121 19.35 -7.65 -13.20
N SER A 122 19.17 -8.69 -14.02
CA SER A 122 17.87 -9.33 -14.23
C SER A 122 17.39 -10.08 -12.98
N VAL A 123 16.09 -10.41 -12.92
CA VAL A 123 15.52 -11.16 -11.79
C VAL A 123 16.25 -12.49 -11.56
N SER A 124 16.55 -13.24 -12.62
CA SER A 124 17.29 -14.51 -12.50
C SER A 124 18.71 -14.31 -11.99
N GLU A 125 19.39 -13.23 -12.38
CA GLU A 125 20.73 -12.91 -11.87
C GLU A 125 20.70 -12.56 -10.39
N ARG A 126 19.68 -11.80 -9.95
CA ARG A 126 19.49 -11.48 -8.52
C ARG A 126 19.24 -12.75 -7.70
N GLU A 127 18.42 -13.68 -8.21
CA GLU A 127 18.18 -14.98 -7.57
C GLU A 127 19.43 -15.86 -7.51
N GLU A 128 20.22 -15.92 -8.59
CA GLU A 128 21.50 -16.65 -8.61
C GLU A 128 22.52 -16.05 -7.63
N TYR A 129 22.59 -14.72 -7.57
CA TYR A 129 23.44 -14.02 -6.61
C TYR A 129 23.00 -14.29 -5.17
N GLN A 130 21.69 -14.27 -4.88
CA GLN A 130 21.18 -14.61 -3.55
C GLN A 130 21.56 -16.04 -3.15
N LYS A 131 21.37 -17.02 -4.04
CA LYS A 131 21.77 -18.41 -3.78
C LYS A 131 23.27 -18.53 -3.51
N LEU A 132 24.10 -17.83 -4.27
CA LEU A 132 25.54 -17.77 -4.05
C LEU A 132 25.88 -17.20 -2.68
N LEU A 133 25.31 -16.04 -2.30
CA LEU A 133 25.60 -15.41 -1.02
C LEU A 133 25.11 -16.24 0.18
N GLN A 134 24.03 -17.00 0.02
CA GLN A 134 23.53 -17.93 1.05
C GLN A 134 24.54 -19.04 1.38
N GLU A 135 25.46 -19.38 0.49
CA GLU A 135 26.56 -20.33 0.77
C GLU A 135 27.51 -19.82 1.87
N ALA A 136 27.49 -18.53 2.21
CA ALA A 136 28.24 -17.97 3.34
C ALA A 136 27.71 -18.39 4.72
N GLY A 137 26.57 -19.10 4.78
CA GLY A 137 26.00 -19.62 6.03
C GLY A 137 25.30 -18.58 6.89
N ILE A 138 24.89 -17.45 6.30
CA ILE A 138 24.12 -16.39 6.97
C ILE A 138 22.63 -16.72 6.92
N PRO A 139 21.94 -16.84 8.07
CA PRO A 139 20.49 -17.00 8.12
C PRO A 139 19.76 -15.78 7.52
N HIS A 140 18.60 -16.01 6.91
CA HIS A 140 17.72 -14.98 6.35
C HIS A 140 18.43 -13.90 5.51
N LEU A 141 19.04 -14.31 4.40
CA LEU A 141 19.67 -13.39 3.44
C LEU A 141 18.77 -13.14 2.23
N ASN A 142 18.51 -11.87 1.95
CA ASN A 142 17.81 -11.37 0.78
C ASN A 142 18.69 -10.42 -0.03
N VAL A 143 18.59 -10.48 -1.35
CA VAL A 143 19.24 -9.54 -2.27
C VAL A 143 18.26 -8.48 -2.71
N VAL A 144 18.67 -7.22 -2.66
CA VAL A 144 17.83 -6.06 -2.98
C VAL A 144 18.57 -5.11 -3.93
N PRO A 145 17.90 -4.55 -4.95
CA PRO A 145 18.48 -3.53 -5.81
C PRO A 145 18.98 -2.30 -5.05
N GLU A 146 20.16 -1.81 -5.42
CA GLU A 146 20.79 -0.62 -4.84
C GLU A 146 19.91 0.63 -5.05
N SER A 147 19.21 0.75 -6.18
CA SER A 147 18.24 1.83 -6.43
C SER A 147 17.08 1.84 -5.42
N ARG A 148 16.54 0.69 -5.04
CA ARG A 148 15.50 0.57 -4.01
C ARG A 148 15.99 1.09 -2.66
N ALA A 149 17.22 0.75 -2.31
CA ALA A 149 17.87 1.23 -1.09
C ALA A 149 18.07 2.75 -1.11
N ALA A 150 18.62 3.30 -2.21
CA ALA A 150 18.81 4.74 -2.38
C ALA A 150 17.48 5.51 -2.27
N PHE A 151 16.41 4.99 -2.88
CA PHE A 151 15.08 5.56 -2.77
C PHE A 151 14.56 5.57 -1.33
N MET A 152 14.67 4.44 -0.62
CA MET A 152 14.20 4.33 0.76
C MET A 152 14.98 5.25 1.70
N GLN A 153 16.30 5.37 1.49
CA GLN A 153 17.12 6.33 2.22
C GLN A 153 16.68 7.77 1.97
N ALA A 154 16.38 8.14 0.74
CA ALA A 154 15.86 9.48 0.43
C ALA A 154 14.47 9.73 1.05
N LYS A 155 13.59 8.72 1.06
CA LYS A 155 12.26 8.78 1.67
C LYS A 155 12.35 9.07 3.17
N GLU A 156 13.08 8.25 3.92
CA GLU A 156 13.05 8.31 5.38
C GLU A 156 14.03 9.33 5.99
N ALA A 157 15.05 9.77 5.25
CA ALA A 157 15.92 10.87 5.70
C ALA A 157 15.22 12.25 5.68
N GLY A 158 13.90 12.30 5.47
CA GLY A 158 13.11 13.54 5.41
C GLY A 158 13.39 14.39 4.17
N LYS A 159 14.05 13.82 3.15
CA LYS A 159 14.41 14.54 1.90
C LYS A 159 13.23 14.61 0.91
N LEU A 160 12.12 13.93 1.20
CA LEU A 160 10.95 13.80 0.32
C LEU A 160 9.65 14.08 1.09
N GLU A 161 8.86 15.05 0.61
CA GLU A 161 7.48 15.29 1.07
C GLU A 161 6.54 14.19 0.56
N TYR A 162 5.47 13.90 1.30
CA TYR A 162 4.54 12.80 1.00
C TYR A 162 3.97 12.85 -0.43
N ASP A 163 3.60 14.02 -0.94
CA ASP A 163 3.08 14.18 -2.30
C ASP A 163 4.15 13.90 -3.37
N LYS A 164 5.43 14.10 -3.04
CA LYS A 164 6.57 13.74 -3.90
C LYS A 164 6.86 12.24 -3.84
N LEU A 165 6.52 11.54 -2.76
CA LEU A 165 6.65 10.07 -2.67
C LEU A 165 5.68 9.33 -3.59
N LYS A 166 4.52 9.93 -3.92
CA LYS A 166 3.61 9.44 -4.96
C LYS A 166 4.04 9.82 -6.38
N SER A 167 5.06 10.66 -6.54
CA SER A 167 5.55 11.14 -7.84
C SER A 167 6.64 10.23 -8.44
N SER A 168 7.04 10.52 -9.67
CA SER A 168 8.14 9.88 -10.39
C SER A 168 9.49 10.37 -9.85
N VAL A 169 10.32 9.45 -9.35
CA VAL A 169 11.70 9.72 -8.93
C VAL A 169 12.67 8.96 -9.83
N LEU A 170 13.59 9.68 -10.48
CA LEU A 170 14.69 9.08 -11.24
C LEU A 170 15.92 8.95 -10.34
N ILE A 171 16.51 7.76 -10.30
CA ILE A 171 17.74 7.49 -9.55
C ILE A 171 18.85 7.29 -10.57
N VAL A 172 19.94 8.04 -10.42
CA VAL A 172 21.14 7.97 -11.24
C VAL A 172 22.26 7.47 -10.33
N ASP A 173 22.55 6.17 -10.41
CA ASP A 173 23.62 5.55 -9.63
C ASP A 173 24.91 5.50 -10.45
N ILE A 174 25.88 6.33 -10.06
CA ILE A 174 27.17 6.44 -10.74
C ILE A 174 28.20 5.66 -9.92
N GLY A 175 28.22 4.36 -10.16
CA GLY A 175 29.08 3.40 -9.50
C GLY A 175 30.50 3.33 -10.06
N SER A 176 31.33 2.52 -9.40
CA SER A 176 32.70 2.29 -9.88
C SER A 176 32.73 1.44 -11.16
N SER A 177 31.80 0.51 -11.34
CA SER A 177 31.77 -0.40 -12.50
C SER A 177 30.71 -0.03 -13.53
N THR A 178 29.60 0.54 -13.09
CA THR A 178 28.39 0.79 -13.90
C THR A 178 27.82 2.18 -13.61
N THR A 179 27.01 2.67 -14.54
CA THR A 179 26.11 3.79 -14.32
C THR A 179 24.70 3.33 -14.67
N ASP A 180 23.81 3.36 -13.68
CA ASP A 180 22.47 2.79 -13.76
C ASP A 180 21.41 3.87 -13.55
N PHE A 181 20.33 3.82 -14.34
CA PHE A 181 19.19 4.71 -14.23
C PHE A 181 17.95 3.88 -13.86
N THR A 182 17.28 4.23 -12.76
CA THR A 182 16.07 3.54 -12.32
C THR A 182 14.96 4.55 -12.04
N LEU A 183 13.77 4.32 -12.62
CA LEU A 183 12.57 5.09 -12.31
C LEU A 183 11.77 4.39 -11.21
N VAL A 184 11.53 5.10 -10.10
CA VAL A 184 10.64 4.66 -9.03
C VAL A 184 9.34 5.47 -9.07
N LYS A 185 8.19 4.79 -9.07
CA LYS A 185 6.86 5.39 -9.03
C LYS A 185 6.02 4.71 -7.95
N SER A 186 5.47 5.48 -7.02
CA SER A 186 4.60 4.96 -5.94
C SER A 186 5.22 3.80 -5.15
N LEU A 187 6.51 3.91 -4.80
CA LEU A 187 7.34 2.87 -4.14
C LEU A 187 7.57 1.57 -4.95
N HIS A 188 7.04 1.47 -6.17
CA HIS A 188 7.35 0.37 -7.07
C HIS A 188 8.41 0.81 -8.07
N GLU A 189 9.42 -0.03 -8.24
CA GLU A 189 10.30 0.05 -9.41
C GLU A 189 9.42 -0.18 -10.64
N VAL A 190 9.32 0.83 -11.49
CA VAL A 190 8.78 0.62 -12.83
C VAL A 190 9.97 0.19 -13.67
N PRO A 191 9.95 -0.99 -14.32
CA PRO A 191 11.06 -1.45 -15.14
C PRO A 191 11.26 -0.51 -16.33
N ILE A 192 12.11 0.48 -16.11
CA ILE A 192 12.82 1.25 -17.12
C ILE A 192 14.29 1.21 -16.68
N ASP A 193 14.80 0.02 -16.34
CA ASP A 193 16.21 -0.15 -16.07
C ASP A 193 16.96 -0.02 -17.40
N PHE A 194 17.73 1.04 -17.53
CA PHE A 194 18.73 1.16 -18.56
C PHE A 194 19.96 1.81 -17.95
N GLY A 195 21.11 1.33 -18.38
CA GLY A 195 22.39 1.69 -17.80
C GLY A 195 23.47 1.17 -18.72
N SER A 196 24.64 1.78 -18.62
CA SER A 196 25.80 1.27 -19.33
C SER A 196 26.60 0.42 -18.36
N ASN A 197 26.53 -0.90 -18.57
CA ASN A 197 27.32 -1.90 -17.83
C ASN A 197 28.84 -1.65 -17.92
N ALA A 198 29.29 -0.81 -18.87
CA ALA A 198 30.69 -0.46 -19.05
C ALA A 198 31.03 0.96 -18.54
N LEU A 199 30.05 1.84 -18.32
CA LEU A 199 30.28 3.22 -17.88
C LEU A 199 30.44 3.29 -16.36
N GLY A 200 31.61 2.90 -15.87
CA GLY A 200 31.97 3.02 -14.46
C GLY A 200 33.06 4.06 -14.23
N ALA A 201 33.13 4.60 -13.01
CA ALA A 201 34.21 5.51 -12.62
C ALA A 201 35.60 4.85 -12.55
N SER A 202 35.67 3.51 -12.52
CA SER A 202 36.93 2.75 -12.60
C SER A 202 37.63 2.88 -13.94
N LEU A 203 36.92 3.28 -15.01
CA LEU A 203 37.58 3.57 -16.28
C LEU A 203 38.49 4.80 -16.18
N ILE A 204 38.12 5.78 -15.35
CA ILE A 204 38.97 6.94 -15.04
C ILE A 204 40.20 6.47 -14.25
N ASP A 205 40.01 5.59 -13.26
CA ASP A 205 41.11 5.00 -12.48
C ASP A 205 42.11 4.25 -13.39
N LYS A 206 41.59 3.45 -14.33
CA LYS A 206 42.39 2.71 -15.32
C LYS A 206 43.08 3.62 -16.33
N ALA A 207 42.47 4.73 -16.71
CA ALA A 207 43.09 5.73 -17.57
C ALA A 207 44.26 6.43 -16.87
N ILE A 208 44.09 6.79 -15.59
CA ILE A 208 45.18 7.31 -14.74
C ILE A 208 46.29 6.25 -14.66
N PHE A 209 45.94 4.99 -14.37
CA PHE A 209 46.90 3.89 -14.29
C PHE A 209 47.71 3.72 -15.58
N ALA A 210 47.05 3.62 -16.73
CA ALA A 210 47.71 3.47 -18.02
C ALA A 210 48.67 4.63 -18.32
N ARG A 211 48.25 5.87 -18.03
CA ARG A 211 49.10 7.06 -18.16
C ARG A 211 50.31 6.99 -17.23
N THR A 212 50.13 6.59 -15.97
CA THR A 212 51.22 6.48 -15.00
C THR A 212 52.21 5.40 -15.41
N VAL A 213 51.76 4.21 -15.84
CA VAL A 213 52.64 3.15 -16.35
C VAL A 213 53.41 3.61 -17.58
N ALA A 214 52.73 4.23 -18.56
CA ALA A 214 53.37 4.68 -19.80
C ALA A 214 54.46 5.73 -19.58
N LYS A 215 54.35 6.55 -18.52
CA LYS A 215 55.34 7.57 -18.15
C LYS A 215 56.39 7.08 -17.16
N HIS A 216 56.24 5.89 -16.58
CA HIS A 216 57.19 5.37 -15.60
C HIS A 216 58.48 4.89 -16.28
N GLU A 217 59.63 5.25 -15.72
CA GLU A 217 60.96 4.89 -16.25
C GLU A 217 61.19 3.36 -16.40
N GLN A 218 60.39 2.55 -15.72
CA GLN A 218 60.50 1.10 -15.63
C GLN A 218 59.20 0.42 -16.07
N SER A 219 58.45 1.04 -16.99
CA SER A 219 57.16 0.55 -17.51
C SER A 219 57.18 -0.93 -17.89
N SER A 220 58.18 -1.37 -18.65
CA SER A 220 58.34 -2.77 -19.07
C SER A 220 58.54 -3.76 -17.91
N LEU A 221 59.12 -3.32 -16.80
CA LEU A 221 59.27 -4.12 -15.59
C LEU A 221 57.95 -4.18 -14.82
N LEU A 222 57.26 -3.05 -14.68
CA LEU A 222 55.94 -2.98 -14.05
C LEU A 222 54.94 -3.90 -14.77
N GLU A 223 54.90 -3.88 -16.10
CA GLU A 223 54.04 -4.76 -16.90
C GLU A 223 54.30 -6.26 -16.61
N LYS A 224 55.58 -6.65 -16.48
CA LYS A 224 55.94 -8.02 -16.07
C LYS A 224 55.50 -8.35 -14.65
N VAL A 225 55.71 -7.43 -13.71
CA VAL A 225 55.29 -7.60 -12.31
C VAL A 225 53.78 -7.77 -12.23
N PHE A 226 53.01 -6.95 -12.94
CA PHE A 226 51.56 -7.04 -12.96
C PHE A 226 51.05 -8.35 -13.58
N ALA A 227 51.68 -8.82 -14.65
CA ALA A 227 51.35 -10.10 -15.27
C ALA A 227 51.63 -11.29 -14.33
N GLN A 228 52.72 -11.24 -13.56
CA GLN A 228 53.10 -12.32 -12.64
C GLN A 228 52.36 -12.24 -11.29
N TYR A 229 52.06 -11.03 -10.83
CA TYR A 229 51.49 -10.73 -9.51
C TYR A 229 50.33 -9.72 -9.64
N PRO A 230 49.13 -10.18 -10.04
CA PRO A 230 47.99 -9.29 -10.31
C PRO A 230 47.54 -8.42 -9.13
N HIS A 231 47.84 -8.82 -7.90
CA HIS A 231 47.51 -8.03 -6.70
C HIS A 231 48.29 -6.70 -6.65
N HIS A 232 49.50 -6.62 -7.20
CA HIS A 232 50.23 -5.35 -7.31
C HIS A 232 49.53 -4.38 -8.25
N GLN A 233 49.02 -4.86 -9.38
CA GLN A 233 48.23 -4.04 -10.28
C GLN A 233 46.99 -3.49 -9.57
N ALA A 234 46.27 -4.34 -8.84
CA ALA A 234 45.08 -3.92 -8.11
C ALA A 234 45.38 -2.84 -7.04
N ARG A 235 46.53 -2.91 -6.37
CA ARG A 235 46.99 -1.88 -5.43
C ARG A 235 47.33 -0.56 -6.14
N CYS A 236 48.00 -0.62 -7.28
CA CYS A 236 48.27 0.56 -8.11
C CYS A 236 46.98 1.21 -8.64
N GLU A 237 46.01 0.42 -9.09
CA GLU A 237 44.69 0.93 -9.50
C GLU A 237 43.96 1.60 -8.33
N LEU A 238 44.06 1.03 -7.11
CA LEU A 238 43.54 1.68 -5.89
C LEU A 238 44.26 3.01 -5.60
N ALA A 239 45.57 3.10 -5.80
CA ALA A 239 46.31 4.36 -5.68
C ALA A 239 45.84 5.40 -6.71
N CYS A 240 45.52 4.99 -7.94
CA CYS A 240 44.92 5.84 -8.96
C CYS A 240 43.54 6.36 -8.53
N ARG A 241 42.70 5.50 -7.94
CA ARG A 241 41.42 5.93 -7.38
C ARG A 241 41.59 6.99 -6.29
N LYS A 242 42.52 6.78 -5.34
CA LYS A 242 42.79 7.76 -4.28
C LYS A 242 43.20 9.12 -4.86
N ALA A 243 44.06 9.12 -5.90
CA ALA A 243 44.44 10.35 -6.60
C ALA A 243 43.24 11.04 -7.27
N LYS A 244 42.36 10.26 -7.91
CA LYS A 244 41.11 10.77 -8.51
C LYS A 244 40.18 11.38 -7.47
N GLU A 245 39.94 10.69 -6.36
CA GLU A 245 39.04 11.13 -5.30
C GLU A 245 39.56 12.39 -4.59
N ASP A 246 40.86 12.46 -4.32
CA ASP A 246 41.52 13.65 -3.82
C ASP A 246 41.37 14.83 -4.80
N TYR A 247 41.59 14.59 -6.09
CA TYR A 247 41.37 15.59 -7.14
C TYR A 247 39.95 16.17 -7.10
N PHE A 248 38.92 15.32 -7.14
CA PHE A 248 37.53 15.79 -7.19
C PHE A 248 37.04 16.39 -5.86
N SER A 249 37.65 16.00 -4.74
CA SER A 249 37.38 16.62 -3.44
C SER A 249 37.97 18.03 -3.35
N ASN A 250 39.07 18.29 -4.05
CA ASN A 250 39.86 19.52 -3.94
C ASN A 250 40.15 20.19 -5.31
N GLU A 251 39.21 20.17 -6.26
CA GLU A 251 39.46 20.62 -7.65
C GLU A 251 40.03 22.04 -7.78
N GLN A 252 39.64 22.94 -6.87
CA GLN A 252 40.15 24.32 -6.88
C GLN A 252 41.66 24.37 -6.54
N LEU A 253 42.13 23.51 -5.63
CA LEU A 253 43.53 23.39 -5.25
C LEU A 253 44.39 22.85 -6.42
N TYR A 254 43.83 21.94 -7.22
CA TYR A 254 44.52 21.28 -8.33
C TYR A 254 44.25 21.94 -9.69
N SER A 255 43.67 23.15 -9.68
CA SER A 255 43.54 24.00 -10.88
C SER A 255 44.86 24.68 -11.26
N ASP A 256 45.79 24.81 -10.31
CA ASP A 256 47.17 25.23 -10.58
C ASP A 256 47.93 24.07 -11.29
N PRO A 257 48.54 24.31 -12.46
CA PRO A 257 49.32 23.29 -13.17
C PRO A 257 50.45 22.65 -12.37
N GLU A 258 51.00 23.34 -11.36
CA GLU A 258 52.09 22.83 -10.51
C GLU A 258 51.59 22.02 -9.30
N SER A 259 50.28 22.01 -9.06
CA SER A 259 49.65 21.29 -7.94
C SER A 259 49.05 19.97 -8.41
N PHE A 260 49.33 18.88 -7.70
CA PHE A 260 48.89 17.53 -8.08
C PHE A 260 48.24 16.79 -6.91
N ALA A 261 47.08 16.19 -7.16
CA ALA A 261 46.57 15.09 -6.36
C ALA A 261 47.45 13.87 -6.61
N ARG A 262 47.83 13.15 -5.55
CA ARG A 262 48.79 12.04 -5.65
C ARG A 262 48.30 10.80 -4.94
N GLY A 263 48.36 9.68 -5.64
CA GLY A 263 48.36 8.37 -5.02
C GLY A 263 49.79 7.91 -4.76
N PHE A 264 49.94 6.82 -4.01
CA PHE A 264 51.23 6.21 -3.77
C PHE A 264 51.05 4.70 -3.55
N GLU A 265 51.89 3.91 -4.21
CA GLU A 265 52.05 2.49 -3.94
C GLU A 265 53.53 2.10 -4.10
N SER A 266 54.04 1.31 -3.16
CA SER A 266 55.39 0.73 -3.26
C SER A 266 55.27 -0.68 -3.78
N ILE A 267 55.84 -0.94 -4.96
CA ILE A 267 55.91 -2.31 -5.50
C ILE A 267 56.99 -3.10 -4.76
N ASN A 268 58.14 -2.45 -4.51
CA ASN A 268 59.21 -2.90 -3.64
C ASN A 268 60.03 -1.68 -3.16
N GLU A 269 61.14 -1.91 -2.46
CA GLU A 269 62.02 -0.88 -1.89
C GLU A 269 62.62 0.10 -2.93
N GLN A 270 62.61 -0.25 -4.22
CA GLN A 270 63.24 0.52 -5.30
C GLN A 270 62.24 1.04 -6.33
N ILE A 271 61.03 0.48 -6.39
CA ILE A 271 60.04 0.77 -7.43
C ILE A 271 58.79 1.34 -6.77
N TYR A 272 58.52 2.61 -7.08
CA TYR A 272 57.40 3.38 -6.56
C TYR A 272 56.43 3.77 -7.67
N PHE A 273 55.16 3.42 -7.50
CA PHE A 273 54.10 3.82 -8.42
C PHE A 273 53.36 5.03 -7.84
N ILE A 274 53.50 6.19 -8.49
CA ILE A 274 52.98 7.48 -8.01
C ILE A 274 52.07 8.08 -9.08
N PRO A 275 50.76 7.78 -9.08
CA PRO A 275 49.82 8.43 -9.98
C PRO A 275 49.64 9.89 -9.57
N GLN A 276 49.72 10.79 -10.55
CA GLN A 276 49.62 12.24 -10.36
C GLN A 276 48.58 12.82 -11.29
N VAL A 277 47.68 13.64 -10.74
CA VAL A 277 46.59 14.25 -11.48
C VAL A 277 46.46 15.72 -11.07
N ASN A 278 46.42 16.61 -12.06
CA ASN A 278 45.98 18.00 -11.92
C ASN A 278 44.85 18.26 -12.93
N LYS A 279 44.34 19.49 -13.00
CA LYS A 279 43.24 19.84 -13.90
C LYS A 279 43.53 19.49 -15.37
N LEU A 280 44.69 19.85 -15.89
CA LEU A 280 45.07 19.56 -17.29
C LEU A 280 45.07 18.06 -17.59
N ILE A 281 45.66 17.26 -16.69
CA ILE A 281 45.69 15.80 -16.83
C ILE A 281 44.29 15.20 -16.74
N MET A 282 43.46 15.66 -15.80
CA MET A 282 42.11 15.13 -15.66
C MET A 282 41.23 15.49 -16.86
N GLU A 283 41.35 16.71 -17.39
CA GLU A 283 40.64 17.11 -18.62
C GLU A 283 41.05 16.24 -19.82
N GLU A 284 42.34 15.93 -19.99
CA GLU A 284 42.79 14.97 -21.00
C GLU A 284 42.16 13.58 -20.77
N ILE A 285 42.21 13.05 -19.55
CA ILE A 285 41.71 11.72 -19.20
C ILE A 285 40.19 11.61 -19.39
N LEU A 286 39.43 12.63 -19.04
CA LEU A 286 37.97 12.62 -19.16
C LEU A 286 37.50 12.72 -20.62
N ASN A 287 38.32 13.31 -21.49
CA ASN A 287 38.00 13.54 -22.90
C ASN A 287 38.70 12.57 -23.88
N GLN A 288 39.64 11.75 -23.42
CA GLN A 288 40.29 10.75 -24.27
C GLN A 288 39.31 9.64 -24.67
N PRO A 289 39.45 9.06 -25.88
CA PRO A 289 38.65 7.90 -26.28
C PRO A 289 39.00 6.69 -25.42
N LEU A 290 37.97 5.95 -25.00
CA LEU A 290 38.10 4.73 -24.22
C LEU A 290 37.55 3.53 -25.02
N PRO A 291 38.34 2.47 -25.26
CA PRO A 291 37.88 1.30 -26.02
C PRO A 291 36.63 0.64 -25.43
N GLN A 292 36.53 0.61 -24.10
CA GLN A 292 35.38 0.06 -23.36
C GLN A 292 34.08 0.83 -23.63
N LEU A 293 34.19 2.08 -24.09
CA LEU A 293 33.10 2.98 -24.41
C LEU A 293 32.95 3.20 -25.92
N ARG A 294 33.42 2.25 -26.74
CA ARG A 294 33.36 2.31 -28.22
C ARG A 294 34.06 3.56 -28.77
N GLU A 295 35.27 3.83 -28.28
CA GLU A 295 36.10 4.98 -28.66
C GLU A 295 35.51 6.35 -28.31
N LYS A 296 34.49 6.39 -27.43
CA LYS A 296 33.97 7.64 -26.87
C LYS A 296 34.70 8.00 -25.57
N SER A 297 34.67 9.28 -25.23
CA SER A 297 35.18 9.74 -23.93
C SER A 297 34.20 9.45 -22.80
N TRP A 298 34.70 9.46 -21.56
CA TRP A 298 33.84 9.23 -20.40
C TRP A 298 32.74 10.29 -20.30
N ILE A 299 33.08 11.57 -20.51
CA ILE A 299 32.11 12.69 -20.51
C ILE A 299 31.06 12.48 -21.61
N GLN A 300 31.48 12.14 -22.82
CA GLN A 300 30.55 11.93 -23.93
C GLN A 300 29.59 10.77 -23.63
N SER A 301 30.10 9.63 -23.17
CA SER A 301 29.27 8.47 -22.85
C SER A 301 28.30 8.75 -21.70
N PHE A 302 28.71 9.50 -20.67
CA PHE A 302 27.80 9.89 -19.60
C PHE A 302 26.71 10.83 -20.09
N LYS A 303 27.05 11.85 -20.89
CA LYS A 303 26.06 12.77 -21.49
C LYS A 303 25.04 12.02 -22.35
N GLU A 304 25.51 11.11 -23.20
CA GLU A 304 24.63 10.27 -24.03
C GLU A 304 23.73 9.37 -23.18
N ALA A 305 24.24 8.78 -22.10
CA ALA A 305 23.44 7.93 -21.21
C ALA A 305 22.32 8.73 -20.51
N VAL A 306 22.61 9.94 -20.03
CA VAL A 306 21.61 10.84 -19.43
C VAL A 306 20.59 11.30 -20.49
N THR A 307 21.03 11.57 -21.72
CA THR A 307 20.12 11.91 -22.84
C THR A 307 19.20 10.74 -23.19
N GLU A 308 19.73 9.52 -23.31
CA GLU A 308 18.93 8.32 -23.54
C GLU A 308 17.90 8.12 -22.41
N ALA A 309 18.29 8.43 -21.18
CA ALA A 309 17.40 8.40 -20.02
C ALA A 309 16.19 9.31 -20.19
N LYS A 310 16.47 10.57 -20.54
CA LYS A 310 15.45 11.57 -20.77
C LYS A 310 14.53 11.17 -21.92
N GLU A 311 15.07 10.74 -23.06
CA GLU A 311 14.28 10.32 -24.22
C GLU A 311 13.35 9.14 -23.91
N LYS A 312 13.77 8.19 -23.08
CA LYS A 312 12.93 7.06 -22.66
C LYS A 312 11.80 7.47 -21.73
N LEU A 313 12.05 8.43 -20.84
CA LEU A 313 11.04 9.01 -19.95
C LEU A 313 10.03 9.84 -20.75
N ASP A 314 10.50 10.64 -21.70
CA ASP A 314 9.67 11.46 -22.59
C ASP A 314 8.73 10.58 -23.44
N LYS A 315 9.21 9.43 -23.96
CA LYS A 315 8.38 8.45 -24.69
C LYS A 315 7.24 7.85 -23.86
N GLN A 316 7.33 7.92 -22.54
CA GLN A 316 6.31 7.42 -21.61
C GLN A 316 5.48 8.55 -21.01
N ASP A 317 5.65 9.79 -21.48
CA ASP A 317 5.06 11.01 -20.93
C ASP A 317 5.35 11.18 -19.43
N ILE A 318 6.57 10.79 -18.99
CA ILE A 318 7.00 10.87 -17.60
C ILE A 318 8.03 11.99 -17.43
N VAL A 319 7.71 12.97 -16.60
CA VAL A 319 8.67 13.95 -16.09
C VAL A 319 8.98 13.61 -14.63
N PRO A 320 10.22 13.25 -14.27
CA PRO A 320 10.57 12.99 -12.87
C PRO A 320 10.50 14.28 -12.07
N LYS A 321 9.88 14.26 -10.88
CA LYS A 321 9.88 15.42 -9.99
C LYS A 321 11.18 15.56 -9.22
N LEU A 322 11.91 14.46 -9.08
CA LEU A 322 13.18 14.39 -8.38
C LEU A 322 14.16 13.50 -9.15
N VAL A 323 15.40 13.96 -9.26
CA VAL A 323 16.54 13.15 -9.70
C VAL A 323 17.48 12.98 -8.51
N LEU A 324 17.57 11.75 -8.00
CA LEU A 324 18.50 11.36 -6.94
C LEU A 324 19.80 10.87 -7.56
N MET A 325 20.92 11.52 -7.27
CA MET A 325 22.23 11.06 -7.71
C MET A 325 22.93 10.32 -6.55
N THR A 326 23.32 9.07 -6.81
CA THR A 326 24.00 8.19 -5.84
C THR A 326 25.25 7.58 -6.46
N GLY A 327 26.00 6.82 -5.67
CA GLY A 327 27.29 6.26 -6.03
C GLY A 327 28.43 7.27 -5.86
N GLY A 328 29.63 6.79 -5.53
CA GLY A 328 30.77 7.64 -5.18
C GLY A 328 31.17 8.62 -6.30
N ALA A 329 30.94 8.26 -7.57
CA ALA A 329 31.26 9.14 -8.69
C ALA A 329 30.26 10.28 -8.93
N SER A 330 29.09 10.26 -8.26
CA SER A 330 28.21 11.44 -8.23
C SER A 330 28.95 12.68 -7.70
N ARG A 331 29.92 12.52 -6.78
CA ARG A 331 30.72 13.64 -6.24
C ARG A 331 31.45 14.48 -7.30
N MET A 332 31.67 13.95 -8.50
CA MET A 332 32.31 14.68 -9.60
C MET A 332 31.37 15.76 -10.14
N LYS A 333 31.72 17.04 -9.95
CA LYS A 333 30.84 18.19 -10.25
C LYS A 333 30.26 18.22 -11.66
N PHE A 334 31.03 17.79 -12.66
CA PHE A 334 30.58 17.79 -14.05
C PHE A 334 29.41 16.82 -14.28
N THR A 335 29.30 15.73 -13.50
CA THR A 335 28.16 14.80 -13.60
C THR A 335 26.87 15.49 -13.16
N HIS A 336 26.93 16.28 -12.08
CA HIS A 336 25.82 17.10 -11.61
C HIS A 336 25.40 18.13 -12.68
N GLN A 337 26.37 18.80 -13.29
CA GLN A 337 26.12 19.79 -14.35
C GLN A 337 25.38 19.15 -15.54
N ILE A 338 25.85 17.99 -16.01
CA ILE A 338 25.21 17.27 -17.11
C ILE A 338 23.78 16.84 -16.75
N CYS A 339 23.55 16.32 -15.54
CA CYS A 339 22.20 15.97 -15.10
C CYS A 339 21.29 17.21 -14.96
N GLN A 340 21.81 18.32 -14.45
CA GLN A 340 21.08 19.58 -14.28
C GLN A 340 20.72 20.24 -15.63
N GLU A 341 21.58 20.12 -16.65
CA GLU A 341 21.29 20.55 -18.01
C GLU A 341 20.10 19.79 -18.62
N MET A 342 19.97 18.49 -18.31
CA MET A 342 18.93 17.62 -18.88
C MET A 342 17.62 17.63 -18.08
N PHE A 343 17.72 17.82 -16.76
CA PHE A 343 16.64 17.83 -15.80
C PHE A 343 16.69 19.11 -14.96
N SER A 344 16.00 20.15 -15.45
CA SER A 344 16.07 21.50 -14.89
C SER A 344 14.87 21.86 -14.01
N GLU A 345 15.10 22.83 -13.11
CA GLU A 345 14.04 23.45 -12.32
C GLU A 345 13.16 24.37 -13.19
N PRO A 346 11.86 24.54 -12.86
CA PRO A 346 11.17 24.05 -11.65
C PRO A 346 10.56 22.64 -11.81
N GLU A 347 10.71 22.01 -12.97
CA GLU A 347 10.03 20.75 -13.30
C GLU A 347 10.62 19.56 -12.56
N THR A 348 11.96 19.53 -12.46
CA THR A 348 12.72 18.48 -11.81
C THR A 348 13.70 19.06 -10.80
N LEU A 349 13.70 18.53 -9.58
CA LEU A 349 14.68 18.87 -8.55
C LEU A 349 15.85 17.88 -8.59
N LEU A 350 17.08 18.36 -8.71
CA LEU A 350 18.29 17.52 -8.62
C LEU A 350 18.78 17.44 -7.17
N ARG A 351 19.01 16.23 -6.67
CA ARG A 351 19.50 15.99 -5.30
C ARG A 351 20.63 14.95 -5.31
N PRO A 352 21.90 15.39 -5.25
CA PRO A 352 23.01 14.48 -4.96
C PRO A 352 22.99 14.06 -3.49
N ASP A 353 23.34 12.81 -3.21
CA ASP A 353 23.52 12.36 -1.84
C ASP A 353 24.81 12.97 -1.25
N PRO A 354 24.77 13.57 -0.04
CA PRO A 354 25.96 14.11 0.61
C PRO A 354 26.96 13.03 1.08
N GLU A 355 26.48 11.80 1.34
CA GLU A 355 27.29 10.66 1.81
C GLU A 355 26.96 9.40 0.99
N PRO A 356 27.23 9.40 -0.33
CA PRO A 356 26.85 8.32 -1.24
C PRO A 356 27.42 6.95 -0.82
N GLU A 357 28.58 6.92 -0.17
CA GLU A 357 29.23 5.71 0.35
C GLU A 357 28.50 5.05 1.53
N ARG A 358 27.54 5.74 2.16
CA ARG A 358 26.69 5.19 3.24
C ARG A 358 25.24 4.99 2.81
N CYS A 359 24.83 5.69 1.75
CA CYS A 359 23.45 5.80 1.30
C CYS A 359 22.81 4.42 1.10
N ILE A 360 23.50 3.53 0.40
CA ILE A 360 23.00 2.20 0.05
C ILE A 360 22.89 1.31 1.29
N ALA A 361 23.93 1.23 2.14
CA ALA A 361 23.89 0.41 3.34
C ALA A 361 22.74 0.82 4.29
N LEU A 362 22.59 2.13 4.54
CA LEU A 362 21.47 2.68 5.32
C LEU A 362 20.13 2.37 4.66
N GLY A 363 20.04 2.58 3.35
CA GLY A 363 18.85 2.29 2.55
C GLY A 363 18.42 0.82 2.62
N LEU A 364 19.37 -0.12 2.53
CA LEU A 364 19.10 -1.56 2.63
C LEU A 364 18.55 -1.93 4.02
N ALA A 365 19.09 -1.33 5.09
CA ALA A 365 18.58 -1.53 6.45
C ALA A 365 17.14 -1.00 6.60
N ARG A 366 16.81 0.14 5.97
CA ARG A 366 15.44 0.66 5.93
C ARG A 366 14.50 -0.19 5.10
N VAL A 367 14.94 -0.64 3.92
CA VAL A 367 14.16 -1.52 3.06
C VAL A 367 13.78 -2.80 3.81
N GLY A 368 14.73 -3.43 4.49
CA GLY A 368 14.43 -4.64 5.25
C GLY A 368 13.49 -4.41 6.44
N ARG A 369 13.64 -3.28 7.15
CA ARG A 369 12.70 -2.90 8.21
C ARG A 369 11.30 -2.71 7.64
N TRP A 370 11.17 -1.96 6.56
CA TRP A 370 9.91 -1.71 5.88
C TRP A 370 9.26 -3.01 5.38
N ASP A 371 10.02 -3.90 4.72
CA ASP A 371 9.51 -5.18 4.19
C ASP A 371 8.92 -6.07 5.29
N LEU A 372 9.64 -6.24 6.40
CA LEU A 372 9.16 -7.04 7.52
C LEU A 372 7.95 -6.40 8.21
N ARG A 373 7.97 -5.08 8.43
CA ARG A 373 6.85 -4.37 9.06
C ARG A 373 5.60 -4.35 8.17
N ALA A 374 5.75 -4.11 6.87
CA ALA A 374 4.65 -4.12 5.91
C ALA A 374 4.02 -5.51 5.81
N THR A 375 4.84 -6.56 5.75
CA THR A 375 4.37 -7.95 5.75
C THR A 375 3.60 -8.28 7.03
N ALA A 376 4.16 -7.93 8.19
CA ALA A 376 3.51 -8.18 9.47
C ALA A 376 2.20 -7.37 9.61
N PHE A 377 2.19 -6.10 9.19
CA PHE A 377 0.99 -5.26 9.17
C PHE A 377 -0.11 -5.88 8.32
N LYS A 378 0.22 -6.28 7.08
CA LYS A 378 -0.72 -6.93 6.16
C LYS A 378 -1.26 -8.22 6.76
N GLN A 379 -0.41 -9.03 7.40
CA GLN A 379 -0.86 -10.25 8.08
C GLN A 379 -1.78 -9.97 9.26
N GLU A 380 -1.52 -8.94 10.07
CA GLU A 380 -2.37 -8.58 11.21
C GLU A 380 -3.72 -8.03 10.78
N VAL A 381 -3.77 -7.19 9.76
CA VAL A 381 -5.05 -6.76 9.19
C VAL A 381 -5.77 -7.94 8.52
N ASN A 382 -5.05 -8.83 7.85
CA ASN A 382 -5.65 -10.01 7.23
C ASN A 382 -6.28 -10.98 8.23
N LYS A 383 -5.77 -11.05 9.47
CA LYS A 383 -6.42 -11.83 10.55
C LYS A 383 -7.80 -11.27 10.92
N LEU A 384 -8.07 -9.99 10.66
CA LEU A 384 -9.43 -9.44 10.81
C LEU A 384 -10.40 -10.00 9.76
N PHE A 385 -9.87 -10.53 8.65
CA PHE A 385 -10.65 -11.19 7.60
C PHE A 385 -10.86 -12.69 7.83
N ASP A 386 -10.36 -13.27 8.92
CA ASP A 386 -10.73 -14.65 9.27
C ASP A 386 -12.26 -14.72 9.45
N GLU A 387 -12.90 -15.66 8.77
CA GLU A 387 -14.31 -15.67 8.34
C GLU A 387 -15.35 -15.41 9.45
N ASN A 388 -14.98 -15.57 10.73
CA ASN A 388 -15.90 -15.38 11.85
C ASN A 388 -15.85 -13.98 12.46
N LEU A 389 -14.74 -13.23 12.40
CA LEU A 389 -14.64 -11.98 13.16
C LEU A 389 -15.51 -10.87 12.55
N LEU A 390 -15.36 -10.65 11.24
CA LEU A 390 -16.14 -9.65 10.51
C LEU A 390 -17.64 -10.02 10.50
N LYS A 391 -17.95 -11.30 10.29
CA LYS A 391 -19.31 -11.84 10.33
C LYS A 391 -19.95 -11.60 11.70
N ASN A 392 -19.30 -11.99 12.80
CA ASN A 392 -19.79 -11.78 14.16
C ASN A 392 -19.97 -10.29 14.50
N LEU A 393 -19.05 -9.44 14.04
CA LEU A 393 -19.14 -7.99 14.23
C LEU A 393 -20.40 -7.42 13.57
N ILE A 394 -20.70 -7.84 12.34
CA ILE A 394 -21.91 -7.40 11.63
C ILE A 394 -23.17 -7.99 12.27
N GLU A 395 -23.19 -9.29 12.53
CA GLU A 395 -24.33 -10.03 13.13
C GLU A 395 -24.80 -9.42 14.45
N LYS A 396 -23.85 -9.05 15.32
CA LYS A 396 -24.11 -8.40 16.61
C LYS A 396 -25.00 -7.15 16.50
N HIS A 397 -24.92 -6.44 15.39
CA HIS A 397 -25.62 -5.16 15.17
C HIS A 397 -26.88 -5.28 14.29
N ILE A 398 -27.23 -6.47 13.81
CA ILE A 398 -28.47 -6.69 13.03
C ILE A 398 -29.75 -6.36 13.81
N PRO A 399 -29.90 -6.71 15.11
CA PRO A 399 -31.10 -6.33 15.87
C PRO A 399 -31.35 -4.82 15.92
N GLU A 400 -30.28 -4.02 15.92
CA GLU A 400 -30.36 -2.56 15.95
C GLU A 400 -30.75 -1.99 14.58
N LEU A 401 -30.31 -2.62 13.49
CA LEU A 401 -30.76 -2.29 12.14
C LEU A 401 -32.26 -2.60 11.96
N ILE A 402 -32.72 -3.76 12.45
CA ILE A 402 -34.15 -4.09 12.43
C ILE A 402 -34.95 -3.02 13.17
N GLN A 403 -34.48 -2.58 14.34
CA GLN A 403 -35.13 -1.53 15.11
C GLN A 403 -35.13 -0.18 14.39
N SER A 404 -34.05 0.20 13.70
CA SER A 404 -33.97 1.47 12.98
C SER A 404 -34.84 1.51 11.71
N LEU A 405 -35.05 0.36 11.07
CA LEU A 405 -35.93 0.21 9.90
C LEU A 405 -37.42 0.28 10.26
N THR A 406 -37.80 -0.29 11.42
CA THR A 406 -39.21 -0.52 11.80
C THR A 406 -40.05 0.76 11.77
N LYS A 407 -39.61 1.83 12.42
CA LYS A 407 -40.40 3.06 12.59
C LYS A 407 -40.57 3.84 11.27
N PRO A 408 -39.50 4.15 10.50
CA PRO A 408 -39.64 4.81 9.20
C PRO A 408 -40.54 4.06 8.22
N LEU A 409 -40.45 2.72 8.18
CA LEU A 409 -41.29 1.90 7.33
C LEU A 409 -42.76 1.93 7.75
N ALA A 410 -43.04 1.81 9.05
CA ALA A 410 -44.41 1.90 9.58
C ALA A 410 -45.03 3.28 9.33
N ASP A 411 -44.29 4.35 9.60
CA ASP A 411 -44.75 5.74 9.39
C ASP A 411 -45.10 6.00 7.92
N ASP A 412 -44.23 5.57 7.00
CA ASP A 412 -44.41 5.82 5.58
C ASP A 412 -45.52 4.94 4.97
N LEU A 413 -45.67 3.68 5.42
CA LEU A 413 -46.79 2.82 5.02
C LEU A 413 -48.14 3.38 5.50
N ILE A 414 -48.21 3.88 6.73
CA ILE A 414 -49.43 4.47 7.28
C ILE A 414 -49.85 5.69 6.47
N GLU A 415 -48.91 6.59 6.16
CA GLU A 415 -49.24 7.80 5.41
C GLU A 415 -49.68 7.50 3.97
N ASN A 416 -48.95 6.61 3.26
CA ASN A 416 -49.17 6.36 1.84
C ASN A 416 -50.24 5.32 1.53
N ALA A 417 -50.35 4.25 2.33
CA ALA A 417 -51.30 3.16 2.09
C ALA A 417 -52.55 3.26 2.98
N VAL A 418 -52.43 3.57 4.27
CA VAL A 418 -53.59 3.56 5.19
C VAL A 418 -54.38 4.85 5.09
N LYS A 419 -53.76 5.98 5.43
CA LYS A 419 -54.39 7.29 5.51
C LYS A 419 -54.97 7.75 4.18
N GLN A 420 -54.24 7.52 3.09
CA GLN A 420 -54.69 7.93 1.76
C GLN A 420 -55.90 7.12 1.28
N ASN A 421 -55.94 5.82 1.54
CA ASN A 421 -57.12 4.99 1.22
C ASN A 421 -58.33 5.34 2.09
N LEU A 422 -58.13 5.63 3.38
CA LEU A 422 -59.19 6.11 4.26
C LEU A 422 -59.77 7.45 3.76
N LYS A 423 -58.92 8.38 3.32
CA LYS A 423 -59.35 9.65 2.71
C LYS A 423 -60.07 9.45 1.37
N ASP A 424 -59.62 8.52 0.54
CA ASP A 424 -60.28 8.23 -0.74
C ASP A 424 -61.65 7.57 -0.54
N TRP A 425 -61.80 6.71 0.47
CA TRP A 425 -63.10 6.17 0.87
C TRP A 425 -64.01 7.26 1.47
N GLN A 426 -63.48 8.10 2.36
CA GLN A 426 -64.20 9.26 2.94
C GLN A 426 -64.73 10.19 1.84
N LYS A 427 -63.96 10.44 0.77
CA LYS A 427 -64.30 11.28 -0.38
C LYS A 427 -65.08 10.57 -1.49
N ASN A 428 -65.57 9.36 -1.24
CA ASN A 428 -66.38 8.58 -2.18
C ASN A 428 -65.68 8.19 -3.49
N LYS A 429 -64.34 8.09 -3.50
CA LYS A 429 -63.58 7.55 -4.64
C LYS A 429 -63.52 6.01 -4.61
N ILE A 430 -63.55 5.42 -3.42
CA ILE A 430 -63.65 3.97 -3.18
C ILE A 430 -65.07 3.70 -2.68
N ARG A 431 -65.83 2.80 -3.32
CA ARG A 431 -67.28 2.66 -3.03
C ARG A 431 -67.57 1.70 -1.89
N THR A 432 -67.06 0.48 -1.94
CA THR A 432 -67.35 -0.54 -0.92
C THR A 432 -66.19 -0.74 0.06
N LEU A 433 -66.44 -1.45 1.17
CA LEU A 433 -65.37 -1.86 2.09
C LEU A 433 -64.48 -2.95 1.48
N ALA A 434 -65.02 -3.82 0.62
CA ALA A 434 -64.23 -4.74 -0.19
C ALA A 434 -63.29 -4.01 -1.16
N ASP A 435 -63.76 -2.94 -1.82
CA ASP A 435 -62.91 -2.12 -2.69
C ASP A 435 -61.81 -1.40 -1.88
N LEU A 436 -62.11 -1.00 -0.64
CA LEU A 436 -61.14 -0.40 0.28
C LEU A 436 -60.04 -1.39 0.66
N GLU A 437 -60.41 -2.63 0.98
CA GLU A 437 -59.47 -3.72 1.27
C GLU A 437 -58.56 -4.02 0.07
N ILE A 438 -59.13 -4.17 -1.12
CA ILE A 438 -58.37 -4.41 -2.37
C ILE A 438 -57.43 -3.25 -2.67
N SER A 439 -57.91 -2.00 -2.53
CA SER A 439 -57.10 -0.81 -2.80
C SER A 439 -56.00 -0.58 -1.76
N MET A 440 -56.27 -0.87 -0.48
CA MET A 440 -55.25 -0.86 0.59
C MET A 440 -54.16 -1.88 0.32
N LYS A 441 -54.53 -3.12 -0.04
CA LYS A 441 -53.58 -4.16 -0.43
C LYS A 441 -52.70 -3.73 -1.59
N SER A 442 -53.31 -3.29 -2.69
CA SER A 442 -52.59 -2.89 -3.90
C SER A 442 -51.64 -1.70 -3.66
N ARG A 443 -52.04 -0.69 -2.87
CA ARG A 443 -51.15 0.44 -2.56
C ARG A 443 -50.00 0.06 -1.63
N ALA A 444 -50.23 -0.85 -0.67
CA ALA A 444 -49.18 -1.36 0.19
C ALA A 444 -48.14 -2.17 -0.62
N GLU A 445 -48.59 -3.00 -1.57
CA GLU A 445 -47.74 -3.74 -2.51
C GLU A 445 -46.90 -2.78 -3.38
N GLN A 446 -47.53 -1.77 -3.99
CA GLN A 446 -46.83 -0.77 -4.80
C GLN A 446 -45.85 0.08 -3.99
N TRP A 447 -46.18 0.40 -2.73
CA TRP A 447 -45.30 1.16 -1.85
C TRP A 447 -44.03 0.38 -1.52
N LEU A 448 -44.11 -0.92 -1.23
CA LEU A 448 -42.93 -1.72 -0.85
C LEU A 448 -41.89 -1.86 -1.96
N ILE A 449 -42.32 -1.90 -3.21
CA ILE A 449 -41.42 -1.94 -4.37
C ILE A 449 -41.01 -0.54 -4.88
N SER A 450 -41.42 0.52 -4.19
CA SER A 450 -41.13 1.89 -4.64
C SER A 450 -39.71 2.34 -4.30
N ASP A 451 -39.16 3.25 -5.13
CA ASP A 451 -37.86 3.89 -4.90
C ASP A 451 -37.80 4.60 -3.54
N ARG A 452 -38.94 5.07 -3.01
CA ARG A 452 -39.04 5.72 -1.70
C ARG A 452 -38.69 4.77 -0.56
N VAL A 453 -39.16 3.51 -0.61
CA VAL A 453 -38.83 2.50 0.40
C VAL A 453 -37.35 2.13 0.31
N GLN A 454 -36.82 1.99 -0.91
CA GLN A 454 -35.39 1.75 -1.12
C GLN A 454 -34.53 2.88 -0.53
N GLN A 455 -34.94 4.14 -0.67
CA GLN A 455 -34.27 5.28 -0.03
C GLN A 455 -34.31 5.19 1.50
N ILE A 456 -35.44 4.80 2.09
CA ILE A 456 -35.54 4.62 3.55
C ILE A 456 -34.55 3.54 4.02
N ILE A 457 -34.54 2.38 3.37
CA ILE A 457 -33.65 1.27 3.71
C ILE A 457 -32.19 1.71 3.56
N ASN A 458 -31.82 2.31 2.43
CA ASN A 458 -30.45 2.80 2.17
C ASN A 458 -29.98 3.78 3.25
N ASN A 459 -30.83 4.75 3.62
CA ASN A 459 -30.51 5.73 4.66
C ASN A 459 -30.29 5.06 6.03
N GLN A 460 -31.13 4.09 6.40
CA GLN A 460 -30.99 3.39 7.67
C GLN A 460 -29.77 2.45 7.67
N CYS A 461 -29.49 1.74 6.58
CA CYS A 461 -28.29 0.91 6.43
C CYS A 461 -27.00 1.75 6.50
N THR A 462 -26.99 2.92 5.84
CA THR A 462 -25.85 3.85 5.88
C THR A 462 -25.62 4.38 7.29
N SER A 463 -26.69 4.81 7.96
CA SER A 463 -26.65 5.26 9.36
C SER A 463 -26.19 4.15 10.31
N TRP A 464 -26.70 2.93 10.13
CA TRP A 464 -26.32 1.76 10.91
C TRP A 464 -24.83 1.44 10.72
N PHE A 465 -24.35 1.40 9.48
CA PHE A 465 -22.95 1.15 9.19
C PHE A 465 -22.05 2.18 9.88
N ASN A 466 -22.33 3.48 9.68
CA ASN A 466 -21.49 4.56 10.21
C ASN A 466 -21.50 4.63 11.74
N ASN A 467 -22.63 4.32 12.38
CA ASN A 467 -22.79 4.47 13.83
C ASN A 467 -22.50 3.19 14.63
N LYS A 468 -22.47 2.01 13.99
CA LYS A 468 -22.32 0.71 14.67
C LYS A 468 -21.13 -0.08 14.15
N ILE A 469 -21.08 -0.33 12.86
CA ILE A 469 -20.05 -1.18 12.24
C ILE A 469 -18.69 -0.47 12.24
N GLN A 470 -18.66 0.80 11.82
CA GLN A 470 -17.41 1.56 11.70
C GLN A 470 -16.69 1.78 13.05
N PRO A 471 -17.37 2.12 14.17
CA PRO A 471 -16.70 2.21 15.48
C PRO A 471 -16.12 0.89 15.97
N ASP A 472 -16.84 -0.23 15.84
CA ASP A 472 -16.34 -1.54 16.26
C ASP A 472 -15.16 -1.98 15.38
N LEU A 473 -15.21 -1.71 14.07
CA LEU A 473 -14.08 -1.96 13.18
C LEU A 473 -12.87 -1.07 13.49
N ALA A 474 -13.10 0.19 13.87
CA ALA A 474 -12.04 1.08 14.33
C ALA A 474 -11.41 0.59 15.64
N ALA A 475 -12.18 -0.04 16.53
CA ALA A 475 -11.65 -0.62 17.77
C ALA A 475 -10.65 -1.76 17.51
N GLU A 476 -10.86 -2.53 16.44
CA GLU A 476 -9.95 -3.61 16.01
C GLU A 476 -8.74 -3.10 15.20
N THR A 477 -8.94 -2.07 14.36
CA THR A 477 -7.90 -1.55 13.46
C THR A 477 -7.01 -0.47 14.10
N ASP A 478 -7.53 0.38 15.00
CA ASP A 478 -6.76 1.44 15.67
C ASP A 478 -5.54 0.91 16.47
N PRO A 479 -5.61 -0.22 17.20
CA PRO A 479 -4.44 -0.84 17.83
C PRO A 479 -3.36 -1.25 16.82
N ILE A 480 -3.75 -1.81 15.68
CA ILE A 480 -2.83 -2.18 14.60
C ILE A 480 -2.17 -0.91 14.05
N CYS A 481 -2.95 0.12 13.71
CA CYS A 481 -2.41 1.40 13.25
C CYS A 481 -1.39 2.00 14.23
N ARG A 482 -1.68 1.97 15.54
CA ARG A 482 -0.75 2.43 16.57
C ARG A 482 0.53 1.62 16.64
N LYS A 483 0.42 0.29 16.57
CA LYS A 483 1.58 -0.62 16.59
C LYS A 483 2.54 -0.33 15.44
N TYR A 484 2.01 -0.10 14.24
CA TYR A 484 2.81 0.19 13.04
C TYR A 484 3.06 1.70 12.83
N GLN A 485 2.58 2.54 13.74
CA GLN A 485 2.74 4.00 13.75
C GLN A 485 2.21 4.72 12.50
N ILE A 486 1.12 4.20 11.95
CA ILE A 486 0.39 4.86 10.85
C ILE A 486 -0.80 5.66 11.40
N PRO A 487 -1.23 6.74 10.73
CA PRO A 487 -2.43 7.48 11.10
C PRO A 487 -3.65 6.56 11.16
N ARG A 488 -4.49 6.72 12.18
CA ARG A 488 -5.71 5.91 12.34
C ARG A 488 -6.67 6.08 11.16
N SER A 489 -6.73 7.29 10.60
CA SER A 489 -7.53 7.60 9.41
C SER A 489 -7.17 6.74 8.19
N SER A 490 -5.97 6.15 8.14
CA SER A 490 -5.53 5.29 7.03
C SER A 490 -6.41 4.04 6.86
N LEU A 491 -6.91 3.43 7.94
CA LEU A 491 -7.81 2.27 7.88
C LEU A 491 -9.29 2.61 8.13
N ARG A 492 -9.61 3.87 8.44
CA ARG A 492 -11.00 4.31 8.67
C ARG A 492 -11.70 4.69 7.38
N PHE A 493 -13.02 4.52 7.38
CA PHE A 493 -13.93 4.89 6.29
C PHE A 493 -14.55 6.27 6.53
N GLU A 494 -13.72 7.32 6.65
CA GLU A 494 -14.17 8.68 6.99
C GLU A 494 -14.85 9.41 5.81
N ASP A 495 -14.53 9.04 4.57
CA ASP A 495 -15.21 9.54 3.38
C ASP A 495 -16.50 8.75 3.11
N SER A 496 -17.52 9.45 2.61
CA SER A 496 -18.85 8.91 2.32
C SER A 496 -18.76 7.58 1.59
N ILE A 497 -19.09 6.52 2.32
CA ILE A 497 -19.21 5.18 1.77
C ILE A 497 -20.26 5.24 0.67
N ASP A 498 -19.90 4.72 -0.50
CA ASP A 498 -20.83 4.60 -1.60
C ASP A 498 -22.09 3.87 -1.08
N PRO A 499 -23.31 4.41 -1.21
CA PRO A 499 -24.53 3.72 -0.80
C PRO A 499 -24.64 2.32 -1.43
N THR A 500 -23.99 2.10 -2.59
CA THR A 500 -23.89 0.79 -3.25
C THR A 500 -22.89 -0.17 -2.57
N PHE A 501 -22.02 0.31 -1.69
CA PHE A 501 -21.15 -0.52 -0.83
C PHE A 501 -21.94 -1.20 0.29
N VAL A 502 -23.00 -0.55 0.76
CA VAL A 502 -23.94 -1.06 1.77
C VAL A 502 -25.23 -1.57 1.11
N ASN A 503 -25.22 -1.78 -0.22
CA ASN A 503 -26.40 -1.96 -1.08
C ASN A 503 -27.35 -3.02 -0.53
N PRO A 504 -28.44 -2.61 0.12
CA PRO A 504 -29.42 -3.54 0.61
C PRO A 504 -30.34 -3.82 -0.59
N GLU A 505 -30.06 -4.88 -1.33
CA GLU A 505 -31.13 -5.64 -2.00
C GLU A 505 -32.00 -6.37 -0.95
N LEU A 506 -32.17 -5.78 0.23
CA LEU A 506 -32.98 -6.28 1.32
C LEU A 506 -34.43 -6.13 0.87
N ARG A 507 -34.90 -7.13 0.12
CA ARG A 507 -36.29 -7.23 -0.28
C ARG A 507 -37.07 -7.65 0.95
N ILE A 508 -37.86 -6.72 1.47
CA ILE A 508 -38.92 -7.00 2.43
C ILE A 508 -39.91 -7.90 1.68
N GLY A 509 -39.78 -9.22 1.82
CA GLY A 509 -40.38 -10.21 0.93
C GLY A 509 -41.91 -10.20 0.90
N ASP A 510 -42.49 -10.89 -0.11
CA ASP A 510 -43.95 -10.98 -0.35
C ASP A 510 -44.74 -11.53 0.86
N ALA A 511 -44.09 -12.31 1.73
CA ALA A 511 -44.68 -12.81 2.97
C ALA A 511 -44.94 -11.70 4.02
N ILE A 512 -44.02 -10.73 4.12
CA ILE A 512 -44.16 -9.56 4.99
C ILE A 512 -45.36 -8.73 4.53
N LEU A 513 -45.59 -8.68 3.22
CA LEU A 513 -46.72 -8.01 2.58
C LEU A 513 -48.06 -8.58 2.97
N ALA A 514 -48.23 -9.89 2.83
CA ALA A 514 -49.50 -10.54 3.06
C ALA A 514 -49.97 -10.36 4.51
N ASP A 515 -49.09 -10.58 5.49
CA ASP A 515 -49.41 -10.47 6.91
C ASP A 515 -49.60 -9.02 7.36
N THR A 516 -48.76 -8.09 6.87
CA THR A 516 -48.87 -6.66 7.20
C THR A 516 -50.15 -6.06 6.63
N VAL A 517 -50.48 -6.40 5.38
CA VAL A 517 -51.73 -5.97 4.74
C VAL A 517 -52.93 -6.58 5.43
N ALA A 518 -52.91 -7.89 5.71
CA ALA A 518 -54.00 -8.57 6.42
C ALA A 518 -54.21 -7.96 7.82
N PHE A 519 -53.14 -7.64 8.53
CA PHE A 519 -53.19 -6.95 9.81
C PHE A 519 -53.84 -5.57 9.69
N ILE A 520 -53.34 -4.71 8.78
CA ILE A 520 -53.88 -3.37 8.54
C ILE A 520 -55.37 -3.43 8.21
N VAL A 521 -55.75 -4.30 7.27
CA VAL A 521 -57.15 -4.49 6.85
C VAL A 521 -58.01 -4.94 8.03
N ASN A 522 -57.54 -5.92 8.82
CA ASN A 522 -58.29 -6.43 9.97
C ASN A 522 -58.46 -5.37 11.06
N VAL A 523 -57.45 -4.57 11.36
CA VAL A 523 -57.55 -3.50 12.36
C VAL A 523 -58.41 -2.35 11.87
N VAL A 524 -58.21 -1.89 10.63
CA VAL A 524 -58.94 -0.76 10.06
C VAL A 524 -60.42 -1.09 9.82
N ILE A 525 -60.72 -2.24 9.20
CA ILE A 525 -62.08 -2.64 8.79
C ILE A 525 -62.76 -3.48 9.88
N GLY A 526 -62.04 -4.38 10.54
CA GLY A 526 -62.58 -5.37 11.48
C GLY A 526 -62.63 -4.94 12.95
N GLY A 527 -61.72 -4.07 13.40
CA GLY A 527 -61.59 -3.63 14.80
C GLY A 527 -61.77 -2.14 15.07
N GLY A 528 -61.64 -1.27 14.06
CA GLY A 528 -61.63 0.19 14.19
C GLY A 528 -62.99 0.89 14.07
N THR A 529 -62.98 2.21 13.84
CA THR A 529 -64.21 3.01 13.66
C THR A 529 -65.10 2.52 12.52
N ILE A 530 -64.55 1.88 11.48
CA ILE A 530 -65.32 1.26 10.41
C ILE A 530 -66.15 0.07 10.95
N ALA A 531 -65.60 -0.74 11.86
CA ALA A 531 -66.34 -1.81 12.51
C ALA A 531 -67.48 -1.27 13.38
N SER A 532 -67.31 -0.09 13.98
CA SER A 532 -68.40 0.60 14.69
C SER A 532 -69.50 1.07 13.73
N ILE A 533 -69.19 1.46 12.49
CA ILE A 533 -70.18 1.76 11.44
C ILE A 533 -70.96 0.49 11.07
N ILE A 534 -70.25 -0.63 10.82
CA ILE A 534 -70.86 -1.94 10.54
C ILE A 534 -71.79 -2.34 11.69
N THR A 535 -71.36 -2.12 12.94
CA THR A 535 -72.16 -2.44 14.14
C THR A 535 -73.38 -1.54 14.25
N LEU A 536 -73.27 -0.24 14.01
CA LEU A 536 -74.40 0.70 14.03
C LEU A 536 -75.47 0.37 12.97
N ILE A 537 -75.03 -0.10 11.80
CA ILE A 537 -75.89 -0.61 10.72
C ILE A 537 -76.58 -1.91 11.18
N LEU A 538 -75.84 -2.84 11.80
CA LEU A 538 -76.36 -4.13 12.27
C LEU A 538 -77.31 -4.02 13.48
N THR A 539 -77.13 -3.04 14.36
CA THR A 539 -77.96 -2.84 15.57
C THR A 539 -79.19 -1.98 15.31
N GLY A 540 -79.40 -1.50 14.08
CA GLY A 540 -80.66 -0.89 13.66
C GLY A 540 -80.89 0.53 14.17
N HIS A 541 -79.84 1.26 14.58
CA HIS A 541 -80.00 2.66 15.01
C HIS A 541 -80.06 3.66 13.85
N LEU A 542 -80.00 3.19 12.60
CA LEU A 542 -80.14 3.97 11.35
C LEU A 542 -81.23 3.38 10.42
N THR A 543 -82.32 2.87 11.01
CA THR A 543 -83.26 1.90 10.41
C THR A 543 -84.01 2.34 9.15
N LEU A 544 -84.33 3.62 8.95
CA LEU A 544 -85.32 3.96 7.91
C LEU A 544 -84.79 4.07 6.47
N PRO A 545 -83.65 4.74 6.19
CA PRO A 545 -83.13 4.83 4.81
C PRO A 545 -82.37 3.56 4.39
N ILE A 546 -81.84 2.82 5.37
CA ILE A 546 -80.93 1.69 5.18
C ILE A 546 -81.74 0.40 4.95
N ALA A 547 -82.75 0.08 5.76
CA ALA A 547 -83.53 -1.16 5.57
C ALA A 547 -84.17 -1.30 4.16
N LEU A 548 -84.57 -0.18 3.53
CA LEU A 548 -85.15 -0.15 2.18
C LEU A 548 -84.15 -0.44 1.05
N VAL A 549 -82.90 0.00 1.19
CA VAL A 549 -81.84 -0.27 0.20
C VAL A 549 -81.15 -1.62 0.47
N TYR A 550 -81.01 -2.02 1.74
CA TYR A 550 -80.20 -3.16 2.15
C TYR A 550 -80.98 -4.47 2.38
N GLY A 551 -82.28 -4.40 2.65
CA GLY A 551 -83.14 -5.60 2.62
C GLY A 551 -83.23 -6.22 1.22
N ALA A 552 -83.14 -5.38 0.18
CA ALA A 552 -83.19 -5.82 -1.22
C ALA A 552 -81.88 -6.47 -1.70
N SER A 553 -80.70 -5.98 -1.27
CA SER A 553 -79.41 -6.56 -1.68
C SER A 553 -79.12 -7.92 -1.05
N VAL A 554 -79.51 -8.11 0.23
CA VAL A 554 -79.39 -9.41 0.92
C VAL A 554 -80.35 -10.45 0.33
N MET A 555 -81.57 -10.04 -0.07
CA MET A 555 -82.52 -10.92 -0.78
C MET A 555 -82.08 -11.22 -2.23
N ALA A 556 -81.52 -10.24 -2.96
CA ALA A 556 -81.04 -10.44 -4.33
C ALA A 556 -79.83 -11.38 -4.43
N ALA A 557 -79.03 -11.51 -3.36
CA ALA A 557 -77.90 -12.43 -3.28
C ALA A 557 -78.25 -13.85 -2.76
N GLY A 558 -79.52 -14.12 -2.43
CA GLY A 558 -80.00 -15.47 -2.06
C GLY A 558 -79.51 -16.03 -0.72
N MET A 559 -79.09 -15.19 0.23
CA MET A 559 -78.50 -15.63 1.51
C MET A 559 -79.53 -15.76 2.65
N GLU A 560 -79.40 -16.81 3.48
CA GLU A 560 -80.17 -16.93 4.74
C GLU A 560 -79.81 -15.80 5.72
N LEU A 561 -80.84 -15.11 6.23
CA LEU A 561 -80.73 -13.97 7.15
C LEU A 561 -80.27 -14.42 8.55
N ASN A 562 -78.96 -14.61 8.71
CA ASN A 562 -78.31 -14.71 10.02
C ASN A 562 -77.30 -13.57 10.21
N ARG A 563 -76.93 -13.29 11.47
CA ARG A 563 -76.05 -12.17 11.84
C ARG A 563 -74.67 -12.21 11.15
N LYS A 564 -74.17 -13.40 10.80
CA LYS A 564 -72.91 -13.57 10.06
C LYS A 564 -73.09 -13.25 8.58
N SER A 565 -74.14 -13.76 7.94
CA SER A 565 -74.44 -13.51 6.52
C SER A 565 -74.66 -12.01 6.24
N VAL A 566 -75.35 -11.31 7.13
CA VAL A 566 -75.60 -9.86 7.00
C VAL A 566 -74.30 -9.06 7.20
N LYS A 567 -73.45 -9.46 8.16
CA LYS A 567 -72.14 -8.83 8.38
C LYS A 567 -71.24 -8.99 7.16
N GLU A 568 -71.25 -10.17 6.52
CA GLU A 568 -70.49 -10.43 5.29
C GLU A 568 -71.04 -9.61 4.11
N ALA A 569 -72.36 -9.58 3.90
CA ALA A 569 -72.95 -8.75 2.86
C ALA A 569 -72.64 -7.24 3.01
N ILE A 570 -72.55 -6.74 4.25
CA ILE A 570 -72.13 -5.35 4.56
C ILE A 570 -70.67 -5.10 4.20
N LYS A 571 -69.80 -6.08 4.42
CA LYS A 571 -68.39 -5.95 4.05
C LYS A 571 -68.19 -6.01 2.53
N THR A 572 -68.94 -6.88 1.84
CA THR A 572 -68.66 -7.20 0.43
C THR A 572 -69.41 -6.35 -0.59
N ASN A 573 -70.68 -6.02 -0.34
CA ASN A 573 -71.57 -5.52 -1.39
C ASN A 573 -72.19 -4.14 -1.10
N ILE A 574 -71.86 -3.52 0.03
CA ILE A 574 -72.57 -2.34 0.54
C ILE A 574 -71.77 -1.05 0.33
N ASP A 575 -72.37 -0.15 -0.45
CA ASP A 575 -71.90 1.23 -0.67
C ASP A 575 -72.51 2.15 0.41
N VAL A 576 -71.70 2.50 1.42
CA VAL A 576 -72.12 3.40 2.49
C VAL A 576 -72.33 4.82 1.91
N PRO A 577 -73.49 5.48 2.11
CA PRO A 577 -73.71 6.84 1.61
C PRO A 577 -72.62 7.84 2.01
N SER A 578 -72.18 8.67 1.06
CA SER A 578 -71.05 9.60 1.20
C SER A 578 -71.18 10.58 2.37
N TRP A 579 -72.37 11.08 2.66
CA TRP A 579 -72.64 11.99 3.79
C TRP A 579 -72.44 11.34 5.16
N MET A 580 -72.58 10.01 5.27
CA MET A 580 -72.27 9.29 6.51
C MET A 580 -70.77 9.11 6.69
N ARG A 581 -70.00 8.91 5.61
CA ARG A 581 -68.56 8.61 5.68
C ARG A 581 -67.77 9.75 6.33
N SER A 582 -67.99 10.99 5.91
CA SER A 582 -67.32 12.16 6.49
C SER A 582 -67.70 12.41 7.96
N THR A 583 -68.94 12.07 8.34
CA THR A 583 -69.45 12.20 9.71
C THR A 583 -68.87 11.14 10.64
N PHE A 584 -68.76 9.89 10.17
CA PHE A 584 -68.23 8.79 10.98
C PHE A 584 -66.70 8.72 10.98
N LEU A 585 -66.07 9.14 9.89
CA LEU A 585 -64.62 9.07 9.64
C LEU A 585 -64.08 10.48 9.32
N SER A 586 -64.15 11.39 10.30
CA SER A 586 -63.58 12.73 10.18
C SER A 586 -62.05 12.69 10.10
N ASP A 587 -61.43 13.75 9.59
CA ASP A 587 -59.96 13.82 9.47
C ASP A 587 -59.24 13.55 10.79
N ARG A 588 -59.76 14.10 11.90
CA ARG A 588 -59.25 13.81 13.25
C ARG A 588 -59.33 12.32 13.61
N LYS A 589 -60.43 11.64 13.25
CA LYS A 589 -60.57 10.19 13.52
C LYS A 589 -59.67 9.34 12.63
N ILE A 590 -59.38 9.80 11.40
CA ILE A 590 -58.39 9.16 10.53
C ILE A 590 -57.01 9.27 11.19
N ASP A 591 -56.64 10.46 11.64
CA ASP A 591 -55.36 10.69 12.32
C ASP A 591 -55.24 9.89 13.62
N ASP A 592 -56.28 9.88 14.47
CA ASP A 592 -56.32 9.09 15.71
C ASP A 592 -56.18 7.58 15.43
N MET A 593 -56.75 7.09 14.32
CA MET A 593 -56.62 5.70 13.88
C MET A 593 -55.22 5.37 13.38
N CYS A 594 -54.61 6.27 12.60
CA CYS A 594 -53.22 6.12 12.18
C CYS A 594 -52.27 6.05 13.38
N VAL A 595 -52.52 6.88 14.41
CA VAL A 595 -51.75 6.86 15.66
C VAL A 595 -51.96 5.56 16.44
N SER A 596 -53.17 5.00 16.47
CA SER A 596 -53.45 3.76 17.20
C SER A 596 -52.95 2.50 16.50
N ILE A 597 -52.88 2.49 15.17
CA ILE A 597 -52.37 1.36 14.37
C ILE A 597 -50.84 1.27 14.47
N LYS A 598 -50.16 2.42 14.58
CA LYS A 598 -48.70 2.53 14.51
C LYS A 598 -47.94 1.55 15.42
N PRO A 599 -48.21 1.43 16.73
CA PRO A 599 -47.43 0.56 17.62
C PRO A 599 -47.51 -0.91 17.24
N GLU A 600 -48.68 -1.38 16.84
CA GLU A 600 -48.88 -2.77 16.41
C GLU A 600 -48.29 -3.02 15.02
N LEU A 601 -48.35 -2.04 14.11
CA LEU A 601 -47.70 -2.14 12.81
C LEU A 601 -46.17 -2.20 12.94
N GLU A 602 -45.59 -1.39 13.84
CA GLU A 602 -44.17 -1.47 14.19
C GLU A 602 -43.81 -2.85 14.75
N LYS A 603 -44.68 -3.44 15.59
CA LYS A 603 -44.48 -4.79 16.10
C LYS A 603 -44.49 -5.85 15.00
N VAL A 604 -45.45 -5.79 14.07
CA VAL A 604 -45.53 -6.70 12.92
C VAL A 604 -44.28 -6.58 12.05
N PHE A 605 -43.85 -5.36 11.71
CA PHE A 605 -42.62 -5.16 10.95
C PHE A 605 -41.39 -5.73 11.65
N ARG A 606 -41.28 -5.53 12.97
CA ARG A 606 -40.17 -6.07 13.75
C ARG A 606 -40.15 -7.61 13.73
N GLU A 607 -41.29 -8.25 13.97
CA GLU A 607 -41.41 -9.71 13.97
C GLU A 607 -41.05 -10.30 12.60
N GLN A 608 -41.57 -9.68 11.53
CA GLN A 608 -41.34 -10.12 10.15
C GLN A 608 -39.90 -9.91 9.69
N LEU A 609 -39.29 -8.77 10.00
CA LEU A 609 -37.87 -8.53 9.73
C LEU A 609 -37.00 -9.52 10.53
N THR A 610 -37.32 -9.78 11.79
CA THR A 610 -36.58 -10.75 12.61
C THR A 610 -36.68 -12.18 12.07
N ALA A 611 -37.84 -12.54 11.49
CA ALA A 611 -38.05 -13.84 10.86
C ALA A 611 -37.33 -14.00 9.51
N ASN A 612 -36.99 -12.90 8.83
CA ASN A 612 -36.31 -12.91 7.54
C ASN A 612 -34.79 -13.07 7.67
N GLN A 613 -34.36 -14.17 8.30
CA GLN A 613 -32.94 -14.47 8.56
C GLN A 613 -32.12 -14.52 7.26
N GLU A 614 -32.64 -15.14 6.21
CA GLU A 614 -31.95 -15.29 4.92
C GLU A 614 -31.53 -13.94 4.31
N ALA A 615 -32.40 -12.93 4.37
CA ALA A 615 -32.09 -11.60 3.83
C ALA A 615 -30.98 -10.90 4.65
N PHE A 616 -30.96 -11.09 5.96
CA PHE A 616 -29.91 -10.53 6.81
C PHE A 616 -28.60 -11.30 6.71
N ASP A 617 -28.64 -12.63 6.51
CA ASP A 617 -27.46 -13.44 6.22
C ASP A 617 -26.78 -12.99 4.91
N GLN A 618 -27.57 -12.74 3.86
CA GLN A 618 -27.07 -12.17 2.60
C GLN A 618 -26.50 -10.77 2.78
N LEU A 619 -27.11 -9.94 3.63
CA LEU A 619 -26.60 -8.61 3.96
C LEU A 619 -25.25 -8.72 4.67
N ILE A 620 -25.13 -9.60 5.67
CA ILE A 620 -23.90 -9.84 6.41
C ILE A 620 -22.78 -10.27 5.45
N GLU A 621 -23.07 -11.20 4.55
CA GLU A 621 -22.10 -11.67 3.56
C GLU A 621 -21.64 -10.53 2.62
N LYS A 622 -22.58 -9.78 2.04
CA LYS A 622 -22.27 -8.67 1.12
C LYS A 622 -21.49 -7.56 1.79
N VAL A 623 -21.92 -7.10 2.97
CA VAL A 623 -21.21 -6.08 3.75
C VAL A 623 -19.83 -6.59 4.15
N GLY A 624 -19.71 -7.88 4.52
CA GLY A 624 -18.44 -8.51 4.85
C GLY A 624 -17.45 -8.51 3.67
N GLN A 625 -17.88 -8.97 2.49
CA GLN A 625 -17.06 -8.96 1.28
C GLN A 625 -16.66 -7.54 0.84
N GLY A 626 -17.59 -6.58 0.95
CA GLY A 626 -17.34 -5.17 0.68
C GLY A 626 -16.24 -4.60 1.60
N LEU A 627 -16.40 -4.79 2.91
CA LEU A 627 -15.43 -4.40 3.93
C LEU A 627 -14.05 -5.02 3.69
N GLN A 628 -14.00 -6.31 3.38
CA GLN A 628 -12.75 -7.00 3.09
C GLN A 628 -12.00 -6.37 1.91
N LYS A 629 -12.72 -6.12 0.80
CA LYS A 629 -12.14 -5.48 -0.38
C LYS A 629 -11.66 -4.07 -0.09
N ALA A 630 -12.46 -3.26 0.60
CA ALA A 630 -12.11 -1.86 0.85
C ALA A 630 -10.99 -1.70 1.89
N LEU A 631 -10.97 -2.54 2.94
CA LEU A 631 -9.84 -2.60 3.87
C LEU A 631 -8.56 -3.07 3.16
N SER A 632 -8.65 -4.06 2.26
CA SER A 632 -7.49 -4.50 1.47
C SER A 632 -6.88 -3.36 0.65
N THR A 633 -7.72 -2.56 -0.01
CA THR A 633 -7.26 -1.35 -0.73
C THR A 633 -6.58 -0.35 0.21
N LYS A 634 -7.20 -0.06 1.37
CA LYS A 634 -6.62 0.85 2.37
C LYS A 634 -5.30 0.33 2.95
N VAL A 635 -5.14 -0.99 3.10
CA VAL A 635 -3.88 -1.61 3.56
C VAL A 635 -2.76 -1.34 2.56
N GLU A 636 -3.00 -1.55 1.27
CA GLU A 636 -1.99 -1.28 0.22
C GLU A 636 -1.55 0.20 0.21
N GLU A 637 -2.49 1.12 0.42
CA GLU A 637 -2.17 2.55 0.55
C GLU A 637 -1.41 2.87 1.85
N ALA A 638 -1.80 2.25 2.96
CA ALA A 638 -1.21 2.50 4.28
C ALA A 638 0.21 1.94 4.42
N ILE A 639 0.55 0.87 3.69
CA ILE A 639 1.91 0.29 3.68
C ILE A 639 2.96 1.33 3.28
N ILE A 640 2.61 2.27 2.40
CA ILE A 640 3.48 3.37 1.97
C ILE A 640 3.92 4.25 3.15
N LEU A 641 3.06 4.38 4.17
CA LEU A 641 3.28 5.22 5.35
C LEU A 641 4.13 4.56 6.43
N ILE A 642 4.37 3.25 6.33
CA ILE A 642 5.21 2.53 7.29
C ILE A 642 6.67 3.02 7.17
N GLN A 643 7.29 3.23 8.33
CA GLN A 643 8.70 3.60 8.52
C GLN A 643 9.51 2.43 9.05
#